data_AF-A0A834LGL6-F1
#
_entry.id   AF-A0A834LGL6-F1
#
_cell.length_a   1.000
_cell.length_b   1.000
_cell.length_c   1.000
_cell.angle_alpha   90.00
_cell.angle_beta   90.00
_cell.angle_gamma   90.00
#
_symmetry.space_group_name_H-M   'P 1'
#
loop_
_entity.id
_entity.type
_entity.pdbx_description
1 polymer ?
#
loop_
_entity_poly.entity_id
_entity_poly.type
_entity_poly.pdbx_seq_one_letter_code
_entity_poly.pdbx_strand_id
1 'polypeptide(L)'
;MGWTMNHGVEVGSRATAESVLFMCCIIRPDPLHRHKRIHMAFQAKKLINDPNDAVTEFIEGLVETYPGLQYLDGFPEVKVVLRADVSRTTYDKVAVISGGGSGHEPAHAGFVGEGMLTAAICGDVFASPPVDSILAGIRAVTGLMGCLLIVKNYTGDRLNFGLAAEQAKSEGYKVEMVIVGDDCALPPPRGIAGRRGLAGTILVHKVAGAAAAAGLSLADVVAEAKLASEMVGTMGVALSVCTLPGQVTSDRLGPGKMELGLGIHGEPGAAMADLQPVDNVVSHVLKQILSPDIVNSRKMRPLMDSRISSMLLSARETGYVSITRGSRVVLMINGGDGGQIEETESYLHAIAMEGKSFGVVGKMVRQGEGGVGLGATPVMELMIAAGKAVPRLQLEHGLAVDRVYTGSFMTSLDMAGFSISVMKADQGVLQRLDAATKAPYWPVGVDGNHPPAKIPVPIPPSLSTTNDESFSRPQQLTQQGHTLEVAIEAAASAVINLMDSLNEWDSKVGDGDCGSTMFRGATAILKDMKKHYPLNDAAETVNEIGSSIRRVMGGTSGIIYSIFCKAAYAQLKATCHSVIAPVEWAAALEAAIAAVSKYGGASAGYRTLLDALIPASSVLKERLSVGDDPVDAFVLSSEAALAGAESTKHMQAQAGRSTYVSGEILASVPDPGAMAAASWYKAAALAVKDNYNLHAS
;
A
#
# COMPACT_ATOMS: atom_id res chain seq x y z
N MET A 1 -23.47 -91.87 -34.60
CA MET A 1 -22.42 -91.16 -35.36
C MET A 1 -21.51 -90.53 -34.34
N GLY A 2 -20.27 -91.03 -34.25
CA GLY A 2 -19.29 -90.55 -33.27
C GLY A 2 -18.76 -89.17 -33.63
N TRP A 3 -18.48 -88.37 -32.62
CA TRP A 3 -17.10 -88.13 -32.19
C TRP A 3 -17.11 -87.59 -30.75
N THR A 4 -16.37 -88.31 -29.91
CA THR A 4 -15.94 -88.08 -28.53
C THR A 4 -15.11 -86.79 -28.40
N MET A 5 -15.02 -86.08 -27.27
CA MET A 5 -14.44 -86.46 -25.95
C MET A 5 -14.93 -85.46 -24.88
N ASN A 6 -15.45 -85.90 -23.72
CA ASN A 6 -14.73 -86.22 -22.46
C ASN A 6 -13.91 -85.03 -21.90
N HIS A 7 -13.91 -84.66 -20.62
CA HIS A 7 -14.48 -85.17 -19.37
C HIS A 7 -14.44 -83.99 -18.37
N GLY A 8 -15.44 -83.88 -17.49
CA GLY A 8 -15.29 -83.12 -16.26
C GLY A 8 -14.63 -83.96 -15.17
N VAL A 9 -13.92 -83.32 -14.23
CA VAL A 9 -13.89 -83.65 -12.80
C VAL A 9 -13.68 -82.35 -12.02
N GLU A 10 -14.25 -82.37 -10.83
CA GLU A 10 -14.69 -81.30 -9.95
C GLU A 10 -13.69 -81.06 -8.79
N VAL A 11 -14.00 -80.01 -8.01
CA VAL A 11 -13.60 -79.72 -6.61
C VAL A 11 -12.27 -78.99 -6.35
N GLY A 12 -12.36 -77.81 -5.70
CA GLY A 12 -11.26 -77.28 -4.89
C GLY A 12 -11.31 -75.80 -4.51
N SER A 13 -11.88 -75.53 -3.34
CA SER A 13 -11.76 -74.32 -2.51
C SER A 13 -10.53 -73.40 -2.69
N ARG A 14 -10.76 -72.08 -2.78
CA ARG A 14 -10.29 -71.04 -1.85
C ARG A 14 -10.43 -69.67 -2.50
N ALA A 15 -11.31 -68.85 -1.91
CA ALA A 15 -11.26 -67.41 -2.09
C ALA A 15 -9.96 -66.88 -1.45
N THR A 16 -9.11 -66.23 -2.25
CA THR A 16 -7.99 -65.42 -1.75
C THR A 16 -8.11 -64.01 -2.30
N ALA A 17 -7.81 -63.05 -1.43
CA ALA A 17 -8.07 -61.62 -1.53
C ALA A 17 -7.20 -60.86 -2.57
N GLU A 18 -6.83 -61.49 -3.69
CA GLU A 18 -5.94 -60.87 -4.70
C GLU A 18 -6.68 -60.34 -5.94
N SER A 19 -7.94 -60.71 -6.17
CA SER A 19 -8.71 -60.24 -7.33
C SER A 19 -9.40 -58.88 -7.15
N VAL A 20 -9.40 -58.32 -5.92
CA VAL A 20 -9.91 -56.96 -5.65
C VAL A 20 -8.79 -55.91 -5.71
N LEU A 21 -7.52 -56.31 -5.66
CA LEU A 21 -6.39 -55.37 -5.74
C LEU A 21 -6.01 -54.95 -7.17
N PHE A 22 -6.40 -55.71 -8.20
CA PHE A 22 -5.99 -55.40 -9.58
C PHE A 22 -6.83 -54.30 -10.25
N MET A 23 -8.04 -54.02 -9.74
CA MET A 23 -8.89 -52.94 -10.27
C MET A 23 -8.61 -51.57 -9.60
N CYS A 24 -7.92 -51.55 -8.45
CA CYS A 24 -7.61 -50.33 -7.69
C CYS A 24 -6.25 -49.67 -8.05
N CYS A 25 -5.48 -50.27 -8.97
CA CYS A 25 -4.16 -49.77 -9.37
C CYS A 25 -4.13 -49.01 -10.71
N ILE A 26 -5.27 -48.75 -11.36
CA ILE A 26 -5.34 -48.00 -12.64
C ILE A 26 -5.70 -46.51 -12.44
N ILE A 27 -5.88 -46.05 -11.19
CA ILE A 27 -6.07 -44.61 -10.90
C ILE A 27 -5.10 -44.19 -9.77
N ARG A 28 -3.80 -44.30 -10.02
CA ARG A 28 -2.82 -43.45 -9.31
C ARG A 28 -2.31 -42.42 -10.32
N PRO A 29 -2.37 -41.11 -10.02
CA PRO A 29 -1.84 -40.10 -10.92
C PRO A 29 -0.33 -40.35 -11.11
N ASP A 30 0.08 -40.36 -12.37
CA ASP A 30 1.45 -40.52 -12.83
C ASP A 30 2.41 -39.56 -12.08
N PRO A 31 3.53 -40.03 -11.50
CA PRO A 31 4.53 -39.17 -10.86
C PRO A 31 5.06 -38.05 -11.78
N LEU A 32 5.09 -38.26 -13.10
CA LEU A 32 5.45 -37.24 -14.10
C LEU A 32 4.40 -36.12 -14.21
N HIS A 33 3.12 -36.41 -13.95
CA HIS A 33 2.06 -35.41 -13.87
C HIS A 33 2.18 -34.54 -12.61
N ARG A 34 2.60 -35.12 -11.47
CA ARG A 34 2.86 -34.37 -10.23
C ARG A 34 4.04 -33.40 -10.40
N HIS A 35 5.14 -33.83 -11.04
CA HIS A 35 6.28 -32.96 -11.31
C HIS A 35 5.96 -31.83 -12.31
N LYS A 36 5.13 -32.06 -13.33
CA LYS A 36 4.66 -31.00 -14.23
C LYS A 36 3.72 -29.99 -13.56
N ARG A 37 2.81 -30.45 -12.67
CA ARG A 37 1.93 -29.57 -11.87
C ARG A 37 2.73 -28.68 -10.93
N ILE A 38 3.73 -29.24 -10.25
CA ILE A 38 4.65 -28.49 -9.39
C ILE A 38 5.40 -27.43 -10.20
N HIS A 39 5.86 -27.74 -11.42
CA HIS A 39 6.55 -26.76 -12.28
C HIS A 39 5.65 -25.62 -12.79
N MET A 40 4.34 -25.84 -12.96
CA MET A 40 3.39 -24.78 -13.32
C MET A 40 3.05 -23.84 -12.15
N ALA A 41 3.04 -24.34 -10.91
CA ALA A 41 2.78 -23.53 -9.71
C ALA A 41 3.83 -22.42 -9.51
N PHE A 42 5.07 -22.62 -9.96
CA PHE A 42 6.19 -21.69 -9.73
C PHE A 42 6.44 -20.66 -10.85
N GLN A 43 5.60 -20.57 -11.88
CA GLN A 43 5.78 -19.53 -12.91
C GLN A 43 5.33 -18.13 -12.44
N ALA A 44 4.54 -18.06 -11.38
CA ALA A 44 4.00 -16.82 -10.79
C ALA A 44 4.60 -16.58 -9.39
N LYS A 45 4.87 -15.32 -9.02
CA LYS A 45 5.30 -14.94 -7.65
C LYS A 45 4.09 -14.96 -6.70
N LYS A 46 3.66 -16.14 -6.25
CA LYS A 46 2.52 -16.32 -5.34
C LYS A 46 2.87 -17.25 -4.17
N LEU A 47 2.30 -16.97 -2.99
CA LEU A 47 2.38 -17.82 -1.80
C LEU A 47 1.16 -18.75 -1.77
N ILE A 48 1.19 -19.80 -2.59
CA ILE A 48 0.11 -20.79 -2.72
C ILE A 48 0.70 -22.19 -2.97
N ASN A 49 -0.04 -23.25 -2.65
CA ASN A 49 0.37 -24.63 -2.93
C ASN A 49 0.04 -25.05 -4.37
N ASP A 50 -1.25 -25.23 -4.68
CA ASP A 50 -1.77 -25.51 -6.03
C ASP A 50 -2.70 -24.36 -6.46
N PRO A 51 -2.51 -23.76 -7.66
CA PRO A 51 -3.42 -22.74 -8.18
C PRO A 51 -4.91 -23.09 -8.17
N ASN A 52 -5.26 -24.39 -8.30
CA ASN A 52 -6.65 -24.84 -8.29
C ASN A 52 -7.27 -24.87 -6.87
N ASP A 53 -6.43 -25.01 -5.85
CA ASP A 53 -6.85 -25.13 -4.45
C ASP A 53 -6.79 -23.77 -3.72
N ALA A 54 -6.24 -22.73 -4.35
CA ALA A 54 -6.01 -21.42 -3.74
C ALA A 54 -7.26 -20.80 -3.08
N VAL A 55 -8.44 -20.96 -3.70
CA VAL A 55 -9.71 -20.45 -3.12
C VAL A 55 -10.15 -21.30 -1.92
N THR A 56 -9.96 -22.61 -2.01
CA THR A 56 -10.29 -23.56 -0.93
C THR A 56 -9.43 -23.27 0.30
N GLU A 57 -8.11 -23.19 0.12
CA GLU A 57 -7.16 -22.90 1.20
C GLU A 57 -7.38 -21.49 1.80
N PHE A 58 -7.75 -20.50 0.99
CA PHE A 58 -8.14 -19.18 1.48
C PHE A 58 -9.35 -19.26 2.41
N ILE A 59 -10.42 -19.93 1.96
CA ILE A 59 -11.65 -20.08 2.74
C ILE A 59 -11.34 -20.84 4.03
N GLU A 60 -10.49 -21.87 3.98
CA GLU A 60 -10.02 -22.62 5.14
C GLU A 60 -9.37 -21.71 6.19
N GLY A 61 -8.38 -20.93 5.76
CA GLY A 61 -7.70 -19.98 6.64
C GLY A 61 -8.65 -18.91 7.20
N LEU A 62 -9.61 -18.43 6.42
CA LEU A 62 -10.57 -17.41 6.84
C LEU A 62 -11.46 -17.91 7.99
N VAL A 63 -12.07 -19.09 7.85
CA VAL A 63 -13.01 -19.60 8.86
C VAL A 63 -12.29 -20.06 10.12
N GLU A 64 -11.08 -20.65 10.01
CA GLU A 64 -10.25 -20.98 11.18
C GLU A 64 -9.83 -19.72 11.95
N THR A 65 -9.64 -18.59 11.26
CA THR A 65 -9.28 -17.30 11.88
C THR A 65 -10.46 -16.64 12.58
N TYR A 66 -11.67 -16.77 12.03
CA TYR A 66 -12.86 -16.05 12.52
C TYR A 66 -13.97 -17.02 12.96
N PRO A 67 -14.08 -17.33 14.28
CA PRO A 67 -15.06 -18.28 14.82
C PRO A 67 -16.53 -17.93 14.56
N GLY A 68 -16.82 -16.68 14.17
CA GLY A 68 -18.16 -16.25 13.75
C GLY A 68 -18.56 -16.72 12.35
N LEU A 69 -17.66 -17.38 11.62
CA LEU A 69 -17.86 -17.90 10.27
C LEU A 69 -17.85 -19.44 10.28
N GLN A 70 -18.52 -20.04 9.30
CA GLN A 70 -18.49 -21.48 9.03
C GLN A 70 -18.68 -21.75 7.53
N TYR A 71 -18.26 -22.93 7.08
CA TYR A 71 -18.55 -23.42 5.73
C TYR A 71 -19.93 -24.05 5.67
N LEU A 72 -20.53 -24.06 4.49
CA LEU A 72 -21.68 -24.91 4.20
C LEU A 72 -21.25 -26.36 3.96
N ASP A 73 -22.09 -27.32 4.37
CA ASP A 73 -21.89 -28.73 4.03
C ASP A 73 -21.79 -28.94 2.50
N GLY A 74 -20.89 -29.83 2.08
CA GLY A 74 -20.48 -29.99 0.69
C GLY A 74 -19.22 -29.19 0.29
N PHE A 75 -18.54 -28.54 1.23
CA PHE A 75 -17.18 -28.03 1.03
C PHE A 75 -16.18 -29.20 0.83
N PRO A 76 -15.22 -29.13 -0.12
CA PRO A 76 -14.79 -27.95 -0.89
C PRO A 76 -15.53 -27.70 -2.22
N GLU A 77 -16.42 -28.58 -2.67
CA GLU A 77 -17.14 -28.42 -3.94
C GLU A 77 -18.17 -27.27 -3.88
N VAL A 78 -18.74 -27.03 -2.69
CA VAL A 78 -19.69 -25.94 -2.39
C VAL A 78 -19.00 -24.90 -1.52
N LYS A 79 -18.34 -23.93 -2.19
CA LYS A 79 -17.58 -22.85 -1.55
C LYS A 79 -18.50 -21.72 -1.05
N VAL A 80 -19.20 -21.98 0.06
CA VAL A 80 -20.08 -20.99 0.72
C VAL A 80 -19.60 -20.74 2.13
N VAL A 81 -19.31 -19.47 2.43
CA VAL A 81 -19.00 -18.99 3.79
C VAL A 81 -20.24 -18.31 4.35
N LEU A 82 -20.70 -18.74 5.52
CA LEU A 82 -21.87 -18.17 6.18
C LEU A 82 -21.59 -17.91 7.67
N ARG A 83 -22.49 -17.15 8.31
CA ARG A 83 -22.39 -16.89 9.74
C ARG A 83 -22.60 -18.18 10.56
N ALA A 84 -21.77 -18.39 11.58
CA ALA A 84 -21.88 -19.51 12.51
C ALA A 84 -23.20 -19.53 13.30
N ASP A 85 -23.76 -18.36 13.57
CA ASP A 85 -24.96 -18.17 14.40
C ASP A 85 -26.29 -18.23 13.61
N VAL A 86 -26.26 -18.53 12.30
CA VAL A 86 -27.45 -18.56 11.45
C VAL A 86 -27.85 -20.00 11.13
N SER A 87 -29.11 -20.32 11.42
CA SER A 87 -29.77 -21.52 10.92
C SER A 87 -31.13 -21.14 10.35
N ARG A 88 -31.47 -21.69 9.17
CA ARG A 88 -32.73 -21.42 8.47
C ARG A 88 -33.97 -21.52 9.37
N THR A 89 -34.01 -22.51 10.27
CA THR A 89 -35.19 -22.79 11.10
C THR A 89 -35.41 -21.74 12.19
N THR A 90 -34.38 -20.98 12.54
CA THR A 90 -34.39 -20.02 13.65
C THR A 90 -34.13 -18.58 13.22
N TYR A 91 -33.64 -18.35 12.00
CA TYR A 91 -33.34 -17.02 11.50
C TYR A 91 -34.62 -16.23 11.17
N ASP A 92 -34.84 -15.14 11.90
CA ASP A 92 -36.04 -14.32 11.92
C ASP A 92 -35.90 -12.98 11.17
N LYS A 93 -34.76 -12.76 10.50
CA LYS A 93 -34.45 -11.56 9.73
C LYS A 93 -34.30 -11.87 8.24
N VAL A 94 -34.27 -10.82 7.42
CA VAL A 94 -33.91 -10.94 6.00
C VAL A 94 -32.46 -11.40 5.88
N ALA A 95 -32.19 -12.45 5.11
CA ALA A 95 -30.83 -12.86 4.80
C ALA A 95 -30.26 -11.99 3.67
N VAL A 96 -29.05 -11.46 3.85
CA VAL A 96 -28.36 -10.68 2.82
C VAL A 96 -27.21 -11.52 2.28
N ILE A 97 -27.24 -11.82 0.99
CA ILE A 97 -26.32 -12.75 0.34
C ILE A 97 -25.59 -12.02 -0.79
N SER A 98 -24.28 -12.25 -0.91
CA SER A 98 -23.51 -11.79 -2.06
C SER A 98 -22.47 -12.83 -2.48
N GLY A 99 -21.65 -12.51 -3.47
CA GLY A 99 -20.63 -13.41 -3.98
C GLY A 99 -20.10 -13.01 -5.36
N GLY A 100 -19.46 -13.98 -6.01
CA GLY A 100 -18.80 -13.82 -7.30
C GLY A 100 -17.49 -14.58 -7.35
N GLY A 101 -16.68 -14.32 -8.38
CA GLY A 101 -15.33 -14.87 -8.45
C GLY A 101 -14.46 -14.45 -7.27
N SER A 102 -13.54 -15.32 -6.89
CA SER A 102 -12.52 -15.04 -5.85
C SER A 102 -11.38 -14.22 -6.44
N GLY A 103 -10.47 -13.74 -5.59
CA GLY A 103 -9.39 -12.82 -5.97
C GLY A 103 -9.70 -11.35 -5.67
N HIS A 104 -10.76 -11.09 -4.89
CA HIS A 104 -11.18 -9.76 -4.45
C HIS A 104 -11.17 -9.60 -2.93
N GLU A 105 -10.53 -10.53 -2.23
CA GLU A 105 -10.52 -10.62 -0.79
C GLU A 105 -10.07 -9.28 -0.17
N PRO A 106 -10.76 -8.76 0.86
CA PRO A 106 -11.75 -9.46 1.70
C PRO A 106 -13.15 -9.60 1.09
N ALA A 107 -13.45 -9.01 -0.08
CA ALA A 107 -14.75 -9.21 -0.71
C ALA A 107 -14.90 -10.66 -1.21
N HIS A 108 -15.99 -11.38 -0.90
CA HIS A 108 -17.14 -10.99 -0.07
C HIS A 108 -17.12 -11.63 1.32
N ALA A 109 -16.38 -12.73 1.49
CA ALA A 109 -16.42 -13.56 2.68
C ALA A 109 -15.96 -12.83 3.96
N GLY A 110 -15.04 -11.87 3.85
CA GLY A 110 -14.62 -11.02 4.97
C GLY A 110 -15.70 -10.02 5.45
N PHE A 111 -16.79 -9.88 4.70
CA PHE A 111 -17.95 -9.06 5.08
C PHE A 111 -19.15 -9.88 5.57
N VAL A 112 -18.96 -11.17 5.81
CA VAL A 112 -19.96 -12.04 6.46
C VAL A 112 -19.94 -11.80 7.97
N GLY A 113 -21.10 -11.48 8.53
CA GLY A 113 -21.25 -11.13 9.93
C GLY A 113 -22.58 -10.43 10.21
N GLU A 114 -23.02 -10.47 11.47
CA GLU A 114 -24.19 -9.72 11.92
C GLU A 114 -24.05 -8.23 11.54
N GLY A 115 -25.08 -7.62 10.96
CA GLY A 115 -25.02 -6.22 10.51
C GLY A 115 -24.40 -5.99 9.13
N MET A 116 -23.99 -7.06 8.42
CA MET A 116 -23.55 -7.06 7.01
C MET A 116 -24.11 -8.29 6.25
N LEU A 117 -23.26 -9.11 5.62
CA LEU A 117 -23.70 -10.29 4.85
C LEU A 117 -24.03 -11.46 5.79
N THR A 118 -25.07 -12.19 5.44
CA THR A 118 -25.44 -13.47 6.06
C THR A 118 -24.63 -14.63 5.48
N ALA A 119 -24.35 -14.59 4.17
CA ALA A 119 -23.49 -15.55 3.48
C ALA A 119 -22.80 -14.91 2.26
N ALA A 120 -21.63 -15.45 1.92
CA ALA A 120 -20.87 -15.14 0.71
C ALA A 120 -20.62 -16.43 -0.08
N ILE A 121 -20.90 -16.39 -1.38
CA ILE A 121 -20.73 -17.54 -2.29
C ILE A 121 -19.52 -17.26 -3.16
N CYS A 122 -18.48 -18.08 -2.98
CA CYS A 122 -17.17 -17.91 -3.60
C CYS A 122 -17.08 -18.79 -4.85
N GLY A 123 -16.87 -18.18 -6.01
CA GLY A 123 -16.47 -18.90 -7.22
C GLY A 123 -14.96 -19.09 -7.29
N ASP A 124 -14.47 -19.68 -8.38
CA ASP A 124 -13.03 -19.71 -8.64
C ASP A 124 -12.49 -18.31 -8.94
N VAL A 125 -11.17 -18.17 -9.06
CA VAL A 125 -10.52 -16.87 -9.28
C VAL A 125 -11.09 -16.19 -10.53
N PHE A 126 -11.71 -15.02 -10.33
CA PHE A 126 -12.41 -14.22 -11.36
C PHE A 126 -13.52 -14.93 -12.15
N ALA A 127 -14.05 -16.05 -11.64
CA ALA A 127 -15.16 -16.78 -12.25
C ALA A 127 -16.37 -16.81 -11.31
N SER A 128 -17.55 -16.40 -11.81
CA SER A 128 -18.79 -16.46 -11.02
C SER A 128 -19.04 -17.86 -10.46
N PRO A 129 -19.55 -18.00 -9.22
CA PRO A 129 -19.84 -19.31 -8.64
C PRO A 129 -20.89 -20.08 -9.46
N PRO A 130 -20.86 -21.42 -9.41
CA PRO A 130 -21.90 -22.26 -10.00
C PRO A 130 -23.28 -21.98 -9.39
N VAL A 131 -24.32 -22.17 -10.20
CA VAL A 131 -25.73 -21.98 -9.81
C VAL A 131 -26.09 -22.83 -8.59
N ASP A 132 -25.63 -24.07 -8.54
CA ASP A 132 -25.93 -25.01 -7.45
C ASP A 132 -25.35 -24.53 -6.11
N SER A 133 -24.14 -23.94 -6.11
CA SER A 133 -23.54 -23.37 -4.90
C SER A 133 -24.29 -22.14 -4.42
N ILE A 134 -24.77 -21.29 -5.35
CA ILE A 134 -25.60 -20.12 -5.02
C ILE A 134 -26.93 -20.58 -4.40
N LEU A 135 -27.59 -21.55 -5.04
CA LEU A 135 -28.85 -22.11 -4.58
C LEU A 135 -28.69 -22.79 -3.21
N ALA A 136 -27.60 -23.52 -2.99
CA ALA A 136 -27.27 -24.10 -1.68
C ALA A 136 -27.14 -23.02 -0.60
N GLY A 137 -26.43 -21.93 -0.89
CA GLY A 137 -26.32 -20.77 0.01
C GLY A 137 -27.69 -20.16 0.33
N ILE A 138 -28.54 -19.94 -0.68
CA ILE A 138 -29.92 -19.44 -0.49
C ILE A 138 -30.70 -20.36 0.45
N ARG A 139 -30.70 -21.67 0.18
CA ARG A 139 -31.43 -22.66 0.99
C ARG A 139 -30.95 -22.70 2.44
N ALA A 140 -29.64 -22.51 2.67
CA ALA A 140 -29.02 -22.59 3.97
C ALA A 140 -29.41 -21.43 4.91
N VAL A 141 -29.51 -20.21 4.39
CA VAL A 141 -29.69 -19.01 5.25
C VAL A 141 -31.04 -18.31 5.11
N THR A 142 -31.88 -18.69 4.14
CA THR A 142 -33.15 -17.97 3.88
C THR A 142 -34.30 -18.49 4.73
N GLY A 143 -34.66 -17.74 5.77
CA GLY A 143 -35.83 -17.95 6.63
C GLY A 143 -37.14 -17.41 6.04
N LEU A 144 -38.19 -17.28 6.88
CA LEU A 144 -39.53 -16.84 6.47
C LEU A 144 -39.59 -15.39 5.92
N MET A 145 -38.63 -14.57 6.34
CA MET A 145 -38.50 -13.18 5.90
C MET A 145 -37.90 -13.05 4.51
N GLY A 146 -37.34 -14.12 3.94
CA GLY A 146 -36.73 -14.12 2.61
C GLY A 146 -35.28 -13.64 2.60
N CYS A 147 -34.73 -13.50 1.40
CA CYS A 147 -33.35 -13.03 1.21
C CYS A 147 -33.21 -12.02 0.07
N LEU A 148 -32.22 -11.16 0.22
CA LEU A 148 -31.73 -10.24 -0.80
C LEU A 148 -30.40 -10.74 -1.34
N LEU A 149 -30.31 -10.89 -2.66
CA LEU A 149 -29.06 -11.11 -3.39
C LEU A 149 -28.48 -9.77 -3.86
N ILE A 150 -27.29 -9.41 -3.40
CA ILE A 150 -26.53 -8.25 -3.90
C ILE A 150 -25.50 -8.75 -4.90
N VAL A 151 -25.64 -8.37 -6.17
CA VAL A 151 -24.88 -8.94 -7.29
C VAL A 151 -24.10 -7.86 -8.01
N LYS A 152 -22.79 -8.02 -8.16
CA LYS A 152 -21.96 -7.11 -8.95
C LYS A 152 -22.37 -7.20 -10.42
N ASN A 153 -22.38 -6.08 -11.14
CA ASN A 153 -22.83 -6.05 -12.53
C ASN A 153 -21.81 -6.61 -13.52
N TYR A 154 -21.64 -7.93 -13.48
CA TYR A 154 -20.88 -8.76 -14.42
C TYR A 154 -21.81 -9.80 -15.04
N THR A 155 -21.63 -10.11 -16.32
CA THR A 155 -22.52 -11.02 -17.06
C THR A 155 -22.63 -12.39 -16.39
N GLY A 156 -21.50 -12.98 -15.99
CA GLY A 156 -21.47 -14.28 -15.30
C GLY A 156 -22.25 -14.24 -13.98
N ASP A 157 -21.96 -13.24 -13.14
CA ASP A 157 -22.65 -13.04 -11.85
C ASP A 157 -24.17 -12.87 -12.06
N ARG A 158 -24.61 -12.01 -13.00
CA ARG A 158 -26.04 -11.78 -13.27
C ARG A 158 -26.77 -13.04 -13.70
N LEU A 159 -26.18 -13.82 -14.60
CA LEU A 159 -26.81 -15.02 -15.14
C LEU A 159 -26.89 -16.13 -14.09
N ASN A 160 -25.80 -16.39 -13.38
CA ASN A 160 -25.75 -17.47 -12.39
C ASN A 160 -26.62 -17.17 -11.16
N PHE A 161 -26.54 -15.95 -10.61
CA PHE A 161 -27.40 -15.55 -9.49
C PHE A 161 -28.87 -15.39 -9.91
N GLY A 162 -29.12 -14.90 -11.13
CA GLY A 162 -30.48 -14.79 -11.67
C GLY A 162 -31.16 -16.15 -11.81
N LEU A 163 -30.47 -17.14 -12.39
CA LEU A 163 -31.00 -18.50 -12.51
C LEU A 163 -31.22 -19.16 -11.13
N ALA A 164 -30.28 -19.00 -10.20
CA ALA A 164 -30.42 -19.49 -8.83
C ALA A 164 -31.62 -18.84 -8.10
N ALA A 165 -31.85 -17.54 -8.30
CA ALA A 165 -32.98 -16.83 -7.73
C ALA A 165 -34.32 -17.34 -8.26
N GLU A 166 -34.44 -17.55 -9.57
CA GLU A 166 -35.67 -18.10 -10.17
C GLU A 166 -35.93 -19.54 -9.71
N GLN A 167 -34.87 -20.35 -9.61
CA GLN A 167 -34.97 -21.71 -9.07
C GLN A 167 -35.42 -21.69 -7.60
N ALA A 168 -34.84 -20.83 -6.76
CA ALA A 168 -35.26 -20.66 -5.37
C ALA A 168 -36.71 -20.16 -5.24
N LYS A 169 -37.15 -19.22 -6.08
CA LYS A 169 -38.56 -18.78 -6.10
C LYS A 169 -39.51 -19.93 -6.46
N SER A 170 -39.11 -20.80 -7.39
CA SER A 170 -39.88 -22.01 -7.74
C SER A 170 -39.99 -23.00 -6.59
N GLU A 171 -39.01 -23.00 -5.67
CA GLU A 171 -39.00 -23.79 -4.43
C GLU A 171 -39.74 -23.11 -3.26
N GLY A 172 -40.32 -21.92 -3.49
CA GLY A 172 -41.12 -21.19 -2.51
C GLY A 172 -40.34 -20.22 -1.62
N TYR A 173 -39.05 -19.96 -1.89
CA TYR A 173 -38.31 -18.92 -1.18
C TYR A 173 -38.69 -17.52 -1.69
N LYS A 174 -38.76 -16.56 -0.77
CA LYS A 174 -38.86 -15.14 -1.12
C LYS A 174 -37.46 -14.63 -1.41
N VAL A 175 -37.18 -14.30 -2.66
CA VAL A 175 -35.85 -13.87 -3.11
C VAL A 175 -35.98 -12.62 -3.96
N GLU A 176 -35.24 -11.58 -3.59
CA GLU A 176 -35.09 -10.36 -4.39
C GLU A 176 -33.62 -10.16 -4.76
N MET A 177 -33.35 -9.39 -5.83
CA MET A 177 -32.00 -9.18 -6.34
C MET A 177 -31.74 -7.71 -6.66
N VAL A 178 -30.61 -7.17 -6.18
CA VAL A 178 -30.11 -5.83 -6.50
C VAL A 178 -28.78 -5.96 -7.24
N ILE A 179 -28.71 -5.34 -8.41
CA ILE A 179 -27.49 -5.28 -9.23
C ILE A 179 -26.74 -3.99 -8.92
N VAL A 180 -25.46 -4.10 -8.56
CA VAL A 180 -24.58 -2.96 -8.27
C VAL A 180 -23.69 -2.66 -9.47
N GLY A 181 -23.86 -1.47 -10.04
CA GLY A 181 -23.06 -0.95 -11.15
C GLY A 181 -22.55 0.46 -10.84
N ASP A 182 -21.54 0.55 -9.98
CA ASP A 182 -20.97 1.79 -9.45
C ASP A 182 -19.78 2.32 -10.27
N ASP A 183 -19.25 1.59 -11.25
CA ASP A 183 -18.12 2.05 -12.07
C ASP A 183 -18.44 3.28 -12.95
N CYS A 184 -17.65 4.34 -12.79
CA CYS A 184 -17.73 5.61 -13.50
C CYS A 184 -16.74 5.74 -14.67
N ALA A 185 -15.82 4.78 -14.87
CA ALA A 185 -14.70 4.92 -15.80
C ALA A 185 -15.11 5.06 -17.28
N LEU A 186 -15.97 4.16 -17.77
CA LEU A 186 -16.24 4.04 -19.21
C LEU A 186 -17.35 5.01 -19.69
N PRO A 187 -17.29 5.64 -20.87
CA PRO A 187 -18.41 6.45 -21.38
C PRO A 187 -19.55 5.58 -21.96
N PRO A 188 -20.82 6.03 -21.97
CA PRO A 188 -21.91 5.38 -22.72
C PRO A 188 -21.74 5.47 -24.25
N PRO A 189 -22.29 4.53 -25.06
CA PRO A 189 -23.09 3.35 -24.70
C PRO A 189 -22.22 2.13 -24.34
N ARG A 190 -22.51 1.50 -23.21
CA ARG A 190 -21.70 0.45 -22.57
C ARG A 190 -22.27 -0.96 -22.83
N GLY A 191 -22.33 -1.38 -24.10
CA GLY A 191 -22.90 -2.69 -24.45
C GLY A 191 -24.29 -2.94 -23.82
N ILE A 192 -24.66 -4.21 -23.65
CA ILE A 192 -25.94 -4.61 -23.01
C ILE A 192 -25.81 -4.69 -21.47
N ALA A 193 -24.58 -4.83 -20.94
CA ALA A 193 -24.37 -5.13 -19.51
C ALA A 193 -24.35 -3.87 -18.60
N GLY A 194 -24.01 -2.68 -19.12
CA GLY A 194 -23.99 -1.45 -18.31
C GLY A 194 -22.68 -1.20 -17.54
N ARG A 195 -22.76 -0.58 -16.36
CA ARG A 195 -21.60 -0.17 -15.53
C ARG A 195 -21.10 -1.35 -14.68
N ARG A 196 -19.79 -1.61 -14.61
CA ARG A 196 -19.23 -2.67 -13.74
C ARG A 196 -19.55 -2.41 -12.25
N GLY A 197 -19.64 -3.49 -11.46
CA GLY A 197 -19.75 -3.41 -10.00
C GLY A 197 -18.37 -3.54 -9.34
N LEU A 198 -17.93 -2.53 -8.60
CA LEU A 198 -16.61 -2.41 -7.97
C LEU A 198 -16.76 -2.22 -6.44
N ALA A 199 -15.75 -1.59 -5.82
CA ALA A 199 -15.64 -1.46 -4.36
C ALA A 199 -16.85 -0.79 -3.69
N GLY A 200 -17.58 0.10 -4.38
CA GLY A 200 -18.78 0.73 -3.85
C GLY A 200 -19.88 -0.27 -3.44
N THR A 201 -19.83 -1.49 -3.99
CA THR A 201 -20.65 -2.64 -3.56
C THR A 201 -20.56 -2.90 -2.05
N ILE A 202 -19.42 -2.70 -1.41
CA ILE A 202 -19.25 -2.97 0.03
C ILE A 202 -20.05 -1.98 0.89
N LEU A 203 -20.20 -0.73 0.45
CA LEU A 203 -21.08 0.23 1.10
C LEU A 203 -22.55 -0.19 0.97
N VAL A 204 -22.94 -0.79 -0.16
CA VAL A 204 -24.29 -1.36 -0.36
C VAL A 204 -24.52 -2.55 0.57
N HIS A 205 -23.52 -3.44 0.72
CA HIS A 205 -23.57 -4.54 1.69
C HIS A 205 -23.82 -4.03 3.10
N LYS A 206 -23.11 -2.96 3.50
CA LYS A 206 -23.26 -2.38 4.83
C LYS A 206 -24.66 -1.82 5.06
N VAL A 207 -25.17 -1.04 4.10
CA VAL A 207 -26.52 -0.45 4.19
C VAL A 207 -27.58 -1.54 4.28
N ALA A 208 -27.55 -2.52 3.37
CA ALA A 208 -28.51 -3.61 3.34
C ALA A 208 -28.44 -4.50 4.58
N GLY A 209 -27.24 -4.86 5.02
CA GLY A 209 -27.03 -5.70 6.20
C GLY A 209 -27.45 -5.02 7.50
N ALA A 210 -27.19 -3.73 7.65
CA ALA A 210 -27.65 -2.96 8.80
C ALA A 210 -29.18 -2.79 8.80
N ALA A 211 -29.80 -2.60 7.63
CA ALA A 211 -31.25 -2.55 7.48
C ALA A 211 -31.89 -3.90 7.86
N ALA A 212 -31.36 -5.00 7.35
CA ALA A 212 -31.81 -6.36 7.70
C ALA A 212 -31.62 -6.67 9.20
N ALA A 213 -30.48 -6.28 9.78
CA ALA A 213 -30.19 -6.46 11.20
C ALA A 213 -31.16 -5.68 12.11
N ALA A 214 -31.62 -4.51 11.64
CA ALA A 214 -32.66 -3.70 12.29
C ALA A 214 -34.09 -4.27 12.14
N GLY A 215 -34.26 -5.43 11.48
CA GLY A 215 -35.54 -6.15 11.39
C GLY A 215 -36.48 -5.62 10.30
N LEU A 216 -35.97 -4.87 9.31
CA LEU A 216 -36.77 -4.38 8.20
C LEU A 216 -37.29 -5.51 7.31
N SER A 217 -38.40 -5.25 6.61
CA SER A 217 -38.96 -6.20 5.65
C SER A 217 -38.05 -6.39 4.43
N LEU A 218 -38.19 -7.50 3.70
CA LEU A 218 -37.42 -7.74 2.47
C LEU A 218 -37.59 -6.59 1.47
N ALA A 219 -38.80 -6.05 1.32
CA ALA A 219 -39.07 -4.95 0.41
C ALA A 219 -38.32 -3.66 0.80
N ASP A 220 -38.26 -3.35 2.10
CA ASP A 220 -37.56 -2.15 2.59
C ASP A 220 -36.04 -2.32 2.49
N VAL A 221 -35.51 -3.52 2.80
CA VAL A 221 -34.08 -3.83 2.63
C VAL A 221 -33.68 -3.71 1.16
N VAL A 222 -34.50 -4.20 0.22
CA VAL A 222 -34.29 -4.04 -1.22
C VAL A 222 -34.30 -2.56 -1.62
N ALA A 223 -35.24 -1.78 -1.10
CA ALA A 223 -35.35 -0.36 -1.39
C ALA A 223 -34.11 0.43 -0.91
N GLU A 224 -33.66 0.19 0.32
CA GLU A 224 -32.44 0.82 0.87
C GLU A 224 -31.19 0.39 0.08
N ALA A 225 -31.04 -0.90 -0.23
CA ALA A 225 -29.91 -1.41 -1.00
C ALA A 225 -29.86 -0.82 -2.42
N LYS A 226 -31.02 -0.75 -3.09
CA LYS A 226 -31.13 -0.16 -4.42
C LYS A 226 -30.78 1.32 -4.39
N LEU A 227 -31.32 2.08 -3.44
CA LEU A 227 -31.00 3.49 -3.29
C LEU A 227 -29.49 3.70 -3.02
N ALA A 228 -28.89 2.90 -2.15
CA ALA A 228 -27.45 2.94 -1.90
C ALA A 228 -26.63 2.67 -3.18
N SER A 229 -27.01 1.67 -3.97
CA SER A 229 -26.35 1.35 -5.25
C SER A 229 -26.44 2.48 -6.28
N GLU A 230 -27.53 3.24 -6.24
CA GLU A 230 -27.80 4.39 -7.11
C GLU A 230 -27.03 5.65 -6.67
N MET A 231 -26.63 5.73 -5.39
CA MET A 231 -25.96 6.90 -4.80
C MET A 231 -24.44 6.82 -4.75
N VAL A 232 -23.84 5.72 -5.22
CA VAL A 232 -22.40 5.49 -5.19
C VAL A 232 -21.78 5.46 -6.58
N GLY A 233 -20.65 6.14 -6.73
CA GLY A 233 -19.82 6.11 -7.93
C GLY A 233 -18.37 5.79 -7.57
N THR A 234 -17.75 4.93 -8.37
CA THR A 234 -16.40 4.41 -8.15
C THR A 234 -15.56 4.52 -9.42
N MET A 235 -14.29 4.86 -9.28
CA MET A 235 -13.32 4.72 -10.38
C MET A 235 -11.95 4.30 -9.83
N GLY A 236 -11.35 3.32 -10.50
CA GLY A 236 -10.02 2.79 -10.19
C GLY A 236 -8.90 3.46 -10.99
N VAL A 237 -7.67 3.28 -10.52
CA VAL A 237 -6.43 3.51 -11.24
C VAL A 237 -5.46 2.38 -10.90
N ALA A 238 -4.76 1.86 -11.91
CA ALA A 238 -3.82 0.76 -11.76
C ALA A 238 -2.43 1.14 -12.28
N LEU A 239 -1.38 0.74 -11.56
CA LEU A 239 0.04 0.87 -11.89
C LEU A 239 0.61 -0.45 -12.44
N SER A 240 -0.03 -1.57 -12.09
CA SER A 240 0.26 -2.89 -12.64
C SER A 240 -1.04 -3.65 -12.88
N VAL A 241 -0.98 -4.73 -13.65
CA VAL A 241 -2.05 -5.72 -13.73
C VAL A 241 -1.82 -6.80 -12.67
N CYS A 242 -2.87 -7.50 -12.28
CA CYS A 242 -2.76 -8.62 -11.36
C CYS A 242 -2.11 -9.86 -12.01
N THR A 243 -1.46 -10.66 -11.19
CA THR A 243 -0.93 -11.98 -11.52
C THR A 243 -1.96 -13.04 -11.12
N LEU A 244 -2.48 -13.81 -12.09
CA LEU A 244 -3.35 -14.95 -11.80
C LEU A 244 -2.54 -16.13 -11.23
N PRO A 245 -3.09 -16.92 -10.29
CA PRO A 245 -2.46 -18.16 -9.82
C PRO A 245 -2.06 -19.08 -10.98
N GLY A 246 -0.79 -19.52 -11.00
CA GLY A 246 -0.26 -20.41 -12.05
C GLY A 246 -0.03 -19.75 -13.42
N GLN A 247 -0.17 -18.43 -13.54
CA GLN A 247 0.04 -17.69 -14.79
C GLN A 247 1.15 -16.66 -14.65
N VAL A 248 1.86 -16.37 -15.74
CA VAL A 248 2.85 -15.29 -15.78
C VAL A 248 2.14 -13.93 -15.75
N THR A 249 2.67 -12.99 -14.96
CA THR A 249 2.16 -11.62 -14.91
C THR A 249 2.24 -10.97 -16.29
N SER A 250 1.12 -10.37 -16.74
CA SER A 250 1.11 -9.62 -17.99
C SER A 250 1.89 -8.31 -17.88
N ASP A 251 2.62 -7.94 -18.92
CA ASP A 251 3.42 -6.72 -19.03
C ASP A 251 2.66 -5.55 -19.68
N ARG A 252 1.34 -5.69 -19.89
CA ARG A 252 0.50 -4.79 -20.71
C ARG A 252 0.63 -3.30 -20.40
N LEU A 253 0.90 -2.93 -19.15
CA LEU A 253 1.06 -1.54 -18.74
C LEU A 253 2.45 -0.99 -19.07
N GLY A 254 3.50 -1.78 -18.91
CA GLY A 254 4.89 -1.33 -19.07
C GLY A 254 5.35 -0.33 -17.98
N PRO A 255 6.65 0.00 -17.95
CA PRO A 255 7.21 0.91 -16.95
C PRO A 255 6.75 2.36 -17.17
N GLY A 256 6.46 3.08 -16.08
CA GLY A 256 6.11 4.50 -16.12
C GLY A 256 4.72 4.81 -16.67
N LYS A 257 3.86 3.80 -16.84
CA LYS A 257 2.46 3.95 -17.25
C LYS A 257 1.51 3.66 -16.08
N MET A 258 0.29 4.15 -16.23
CA MET A 258 -0.85 3.81 -15.38
C MET A 258 -2.10 3.65 -16.26
N GLU A 259 -3.09 2.93 -15.77
CA GLU A 259 -4.37 2.77 -16.45
C GLU A 259 -5.51 3.29 -15.61
N LEU A 260 -6.26 4.22 -16.20
CA LEU A 260 -7.39 4.88 -15.59
C LEU A 260 -8.64 4.04 -15.83
N GLY A 261 -9.30 3.65 -14.75
CA GLY A 261 -10.54 2.89 -14.78
C GLY A 261 -10.39 1.42 -15.12
N LEU A 262 -9.22 0.83 -14.88
CA LEU A 262 -9.01 -0.61 -15.04
C LEU A 262 -9.97 -1.42 -14.14
N GLY A 263 -10.51 -2.52 -14.67
CA GLY A 263 -11.48 -3.37 -13.98
C GLY A 263 -10.85 -4.34 -12.99
N ILE A 264 -11.62 -4.80 -12.01
CA ILE A 264 -11.14 -5.69 -10.94
C ILE A 264 -10.76 -7.10 -11.41
N HIS A 265 -11.04 -7.50 -12.64
CA HIS A 265 -10.53 -8.76 -13.21
C HIS A 265 -9.41 -8.53 -14.23
N GLY A 266 -8.83 -7.32 -14.25
CA GLY A 266 -7.80 -6.93 -15.23
C GLY A 266 -8.36 -6.45 -16.57
N GLU A 267 -9.68 -6.23 -16.68
CA GLU A 267 -10.28 -5.76 -17.93
C GLU A 267 -9.83 -4.33 -18.26
N PRO A 268 -9.64 -4.01 -19.56
CA PRO A 268 -9.18 -2.69 -19.98
C PRO A 268 -9.99 -1.53 -19.37
N GLY A 269 -9.27 -0.49 -18.99
CA GLY A 269 -9.83 0.75 -18.47
C GLY A 269 -10.28 1.72 -19.54
N ALA A 270 -10.56 2.94 -19.12
CA ALA A 270 -10.95 4.04 -19.99
C ALA A 270 -9.76 4.56 -20.80
N ALA A 271 -8.57 4.60 -20.22
CA ALA A 271 -7.37 5.10 -20.88
C ALA A 271 -6.08 4.59 -20.22
N MET A 272 -5.04 4.34 -21.03
CA MET A 272 -3.67 4.29 -20.55
C MET A 272 -3.06 5.69 -20.58
N ALA A 273 -2.30 6.04 -19.55
CA ALA A 273 -1.63 7.33 -19.41
C ALA A 273 -0.22 7.16 -18.86
N ASP A 274 0.63 8.18 -19.04
CA ASP A 274 1.90 8.26 -18.30
C ASP A 274 1.63 8.40 -16.81
N LEU A 275 2.52 7.85 -15.98
CA LEU A 275 2.43 8.01 -14.53
C LEU A 275 2.38 9.50 -14.17
N GLN A 276 1.43 9.87 -13.31
CA GLN A 276 1.22 11.26 -12.89
C GLN A 276 1.37 11.39 -11.37
N PRO A 277 1.72 12.59 -10.87
CA PRO A 277 1.59 12.90 -9.45
C PRO A 277 0.17 12.59 -8.95
N VAL A 278 0.06 12.01 -7.77
CA VAL A 278 -1.22 11.57 -7.16
C VAL A 278 -2.27 12.69 -7.09
N ASP A 279 -1.82 13.95 -6.98
CA ASP A 279 -2.68 15.13 -7.04
C ASP A 279 -3.49 15.21 -8.34
N ASN A 280 -2.86 14.94 -9.48
CA ASN A 280 -3.50 14.94 -10.79
C ASN A 280 -4.40 13.72 -10.95
N VAL A 281 -3.95 12.56 -10.46
CA VAL A 281 -4.72 11.30 -10.51
C VAL A 281 -6.02 11.43 -9.73
N VAL A 282 -5.96 11.87 -8.48
CA VAL A 282 -7.14 12.06 -7.62
C VAL A 282 -8.08 13.11 -8.21
N SER A 283 -7.54 14.22 -8.73
CA SER A 283 -8.33 15.25 -9.42
C SER A 283 -9.10 14.67 -10.62
N HIS A 284 -8.46 13.85 -11.45
CA HIS A 284 -9.11 13.20 -12.58
C HIS A 284 -10.20 12.21 -12.14
N VAL A 285 -9.89 11.32 -11.19
CA VAL A 285 -10.82 10.31 -10.67
C VAL A 285 -12.07 10.96 -10.07
N LEU A 286 -11.90 12.00 -9.24
CA LEU A 286 -13.02 12.73 -8.64
C LEU A 286 -13.88 13.45 -9.69
N LYS A 287 -13.25 14.13 -10.67
CA LYS A 287 -13.98 14.78 -11.77
C LYS A 287 -14.84 13.78 -12.55
N GLN A 288 -14.31 12.59 -12.80
CA GLN A 288 -15.07 11.55 -13.48
C GLN A 288 -16.26 11.09 -12.63
N ILE A 289 -16.07 10.73 -11.36
CA ILE A 289 -17.14 10.27 -10.46
C ILE A 289 -18.26 11.32 -10.30
N LEU A 290 -17.88 12.60 -10.24
CA LEU A 290 -18.80 13.72 -10.05
C LEU A 290 -19.37 14.27 -11.36
N SER A 291 -19.03 13.70 -12.52
CA SER A 291 -19.46 14.20 -13.82
C SER A 291 -20.98 14.08 -14.02
N PRO A 292 -21.67 15.15 -14.46
CA PRO A 292 -23.10 15.10 -14.83
C PRO A 292 -23.39 14.14 -15.98
N ASP A 293 -22.41 13.86 -16.83
CA ASP A 293 -22.58 13.05 -18.05
C ASP A 293 -22.80 11.56 -17.75
N ILE A 294 -22.51 11.13 -16.51
CA ILE A 294 -22.89 9.79 -16.02
C ILE A 294 -24.43 9.65 -15.94
N VAL A 295 -25.17 10.75 -15.78
CA VAL A 295 -26.63 10.78 -15.54
C VAL A 295 -27.44 10.89 -16.85
N ASN A 296 -26.85 11.35 -17.95
CA ASN A 296 -27.58 11.81 -19.15
C ASN A 296 -27.73 10.77 -20.30
N SER A 297 -27.97 9.50 -19.99
CA SER A 297 -28.27 8.43 -20.97
C SER A 297 -29.72 8.44 -21.52
N ARG A 298 -30.59 9.38 -21.11
CA ARG A 298 -32.05 9.33 -21.33
C ARG A 298 -32.60 9.64 -22.73
N LYS A 299 -31.80 10.02 -23.73
CA LYS A 299 -32.36 10.45 -25.04
C LYS A 299 -32.08 9.46 -26.18
N MET A 300 -32.92 8.43 -26.30
CA MET A 300 -33.20 7.82 -27.60
C MET A 300 -34.72 7.74 -27.84
N ARG A 301 -35.17 8.29 -28.97
CA ARG A 301 -36.55 8.17 -29.46
C ARG A 301 -36.81 6.71 -29.87
N PRO A 302 -38.01 6.16 -29.65
CA PRO A 302 -38.33 4.81 -30.10
C PRO A 302 -38.56 4.80 -31.62
N LEU A 303 -37.79 3.99 -32.33
CA LEU A 303 -38.15 3.45 -33.64
C LEU A 303 -38.76 2.06 -33.38
N MET A 304 -40.07 1.91 -33.67
CA MET A 304 -40.92 0.71 -33.95
C MET A 304 -40.45 -0.68 -33.46
N ASP A 305 -41.26 -1.62 -32.92
CA ASP A 305 -42.62 -2.08 -33.24
C ASP A 305 -43.26 -2.78 -31.99
N SER A 306 -44.59 -2.83 -31.98
CA SER A 306 -45.54 -2.96 -30.87
C SER A 306 -45.86 -4.37 -30.34
N ARG A 307 -44.95 -5.36 -30.40
CA ARG A 307 -45.28 -6.76 -29.99
C ARG A 307 -44.31 -7.51 -29.08
N ILE A 308 -43.28 -6.89 -28.51
CA ILE A 308 -42.38 -7.51 -27.51
C ILE A 308 -42.24 -6.61 -26.27
N SER A 309 -43.35 -6.08 -25.76
CA SER A 309 -43.31 -5.01 -24.74
C SER A 309 -43.60 -5.45 -23.31
N SER A 310 -44.01 -6.69 -23.01
CA SER A 310 -44.41 -7.07 -21.64
C SER A 310 -43.36 -7.84 -20.84
N MET A 311 -42.34 -8.45 -21.47
CA MET A 311 -41.35 -9.31 -20.77
C MET A 311 -39.94 -8.69 -20.63
N LEU A 312 -39.65 -7.57 -21.29
CA LEU A 312 -38.33 -6.91 -21.30
C LEU A 312 -38.32 -5.52 -20.64
N LEU A 313 -39.41 -5.13 -19.97
CA LEU A 313 -39.62 -3.74 -19.51
C LEU A 313 -39.35 -3.49 -18.02
N SER A 314 -38.50 -4.30 -17.38
CA SER A 314 -37.99 -4.03 -16.01
C SER A 314 -36.58 -3.43 -15.97
N ALA A 315 -35.85 -3.39 -17.09
CA ALA A 315 -34.53 -2.76 -17.15
C ALA A 315 -34.64 -1.22 -17.31
N ARG A 316 -35.04 -0.52 -16.24
CA ARG A 316 -34.82 0.93 -16.10
C ARG A 316 -33.34 1.16 -15.77
N GLU A 317 -32.46 0.96 -16.74
CA GLU A 317 -31.01 1.09 -16.57
C GLU A 317 -30.55 2.54 -16.73
N THR A 318 -30.47 3.24 -15.60
CA THR A 318 -29.40 4.17 -15.15
C THR A 318 -29.97 5.02 -14.00
N GLY A 319 -29.97 4.45 -12.80
CA GLY A 319 -30.49 5.09 -11.58
C GLY A 319 -29.50 6.00 -10.85
N TYR A 320 -28.35 6.36 -11.45
CA TYR A 320 -27.32 7.12 -10.72
C TYR A 320 -27.82 8.49 -10.25
N VAL A 321 -27.76 8.72 -8.94
CA VAL A 321 -28.14 9.99 -8.30
C VAL A 321 -26.96 10.94 -8.33
N SER A 322 -27.16 12.13 -8.90
CA SER A 322 -26.10 13.13 -9.00
C SER A 322 -25.62 13.62 -7.63
N ILE A 323 -24.29 13.66 -7.48
CA ILE A 323 -23.60 14.29 -6.36
C ILE A 323 -23.34 15.73 -6.75
N THR A 324 -23.98 16.67 -6.04
CA THR A 324 -23.92 18.10 -6.35
C THR A 324 -23.39 18.89 -5.16
N ARG A 325 -22.90 20.11 -5.41
CA ARG A 325 -22.41 21.03 -4.38
C ARG A 325 -23.41 21.15 -3.22
N GLY A 326 -22.93 21.07 -1.98
CA GLY A 326 -23.75 21.03 -0.77
C GLY A 326 -24.22 19.64 -0.36
N SER A 327 -24.01 18.60 -1.18
CA SER A 327 -24.28 17.23 -0.79
C SER A 327 -23.33 16.78 0.32
N ARG A 328 -23.86 15.92 1.20
CA ARG A 328 -23.11 15.15 2.18
C ARG A 328 -22.67 13.84 1.54
N VAL A 329 -21.42 13.45 1.76
CA VAL A 329 -20.82 12.28 1.12
C VAL A 329 -19.99 11.45 2.08
N VAL A 330 -19.92 10.17 1.76
CA VAL A 330 -18.99 9.19 2.31
C VAL A 330 -17.91 8.94 1.25
N LEU A 331 -16.65 8.99 1.66
CA LEU A 331 -15.50 8.70 0.82
C LEU A 331 -14.91 7.34 1.20
N MET A 332 -14.63 6.50 0.23
CA MET A 332 -13.85 5.28 0.41
C MET A 332 -12.66 5.28 -0.55
N ILE A 333 -11.45 5.14 0.00
CA ILE A 333 -10.21 4.92 -0.74
C ILE A 333 -9.85 3.44 -0.59
N ASN A 334 -10.07 2.66 -1.65
CA ASN A 334 -9.85 1.23 -1.68
C ASN A 334 -8.48 0.91 -2.30
N GLY A 335 -7.57 0.27 -1.56
CA GLY A 335 -6.15 0.11 -1.92
C GLY A 335 -5.32 -0.40 -0.71
N GLY A 336 -4.07 -0.89 -0.87
CA GLY A 336 -3.34 -1.62 0.19
C GLY A 336 -2.66 -2.98 -0.13
N ASP A 337 -1.80 -3.50 0.76
CA ASP A 337 -1.39 -4.90 0.94
C ASP A 337 -1.61 -5.29 2.42
N GLY A 338 -1.85 -6.55 2.73
CA GLY A 338 -2.38 -7.04 4.03
C GLY A 338 -1.69 -6.51 5.31
N GLY A 339 -2.44 -5.84 6.20
CA GLY A 339 -2.04 -5.57 7.59
C GLY A 339 -3.25 -5.61 8.54
N GLN A 340 -3.18 -6.37 9.63
CA GLN A 340 -4.24 -6.52 10.63
C GLN A 340 -4.24 -5.37 11.66
N ILE A 341 -5.39 -5.11 12.26
CA ILE A 341 -5.64 -4.10 13.31
C ILE A 341 -5.50 -4.75 14.70
N GLU A 342 -4.65 -4.19 15.57
CA GLU A 342 -4.71 -4.39 17.03
C GLU A 342 -5.37 -3.17 17.71
N GLU A 343 -6.27 -3.43 18.66
CA GLU A 343 -6.85 -2.41 19.54
C GLU A 343 -5.78 -1.84 20.49
N THR A 344 -5.57 -0.52 20.47
CA THR A 344 -4.84 0.17 21.54
C THR A 344 -5.69 1.29 22.12
N GLU A 345 -6.19 1.10 23.34
CA GLU A 345 -6.77 2.15 24.16
C GLU A 345 -5.67 3.14 24.58
N SER A 346 -5.85 4.44 24.30
CA SER A 346 -5.07 5.48 24.97
C SER A 346 -5.97 6.67 25.34
N TYR A 347 -6.16 6.83 26.65
CA TYR A 347 -6.86 7.95 27.28
C TYR A 347 -6.00 9.23 27.20
N LEU A 348 -6.58 10.34 26.73
CA LEU A 348 -5.97 11.67 26.84
C LEU A 348 -7.00 12.68 27.39
N HIS A 349 -6.69 13.22 28.58
CA HIS A 349 -7.41 14.30 29.25
C HIS A 349 -7.34 15.61 28.46
N ALA A 350 -8.46 16.33 28.36
CA ALA A 350 -8.54 17.65 27.76
C ALA A 350 -8.42 18.77 28.80
N ILE A 351 -7.60 19.79 28.53
CA ILE A 351 -7.63 21.10 29.21
C ILE A 351 -8.27 22.09 28.24
N ALA A 352 -9.31 22.80 28.70
CA ALA A 352 -10.06 23.80 27.95
C ALA A 352 -9.38 25.17 28.02
N MET A 353 -9.38 25.92 26.91
CA MET A 353 -9.22 27.39 26.92
C MET A 353 -10.13 28.06 25.88
N GLU A 354 -10.55 29.27 26.24
CA GLU A 354 -11.75 29.99 25.81
C GLU A 354 -11.64 30.68 24.43
N GLY A 355 -12.76 30.66 23.68
CA GLY A 355 -13.32 31.86 23.06
C GLY A 355 -12.78 32.38 21.72
N LYS A 356 -13.28 31.82 20.59
CA LYS A 356 -13.93 32.52 19.44
C LYS A 356 -13.87 31.68 18.15
N SER A 357 -15.02 31.49 17.51
CA SER A 357 -15.26 30.60 16.38
C SER A 357 -15.22 31.30 15.02
N PHE A 358 -14.44 30.76 14.08
CA PHE A 358 -14.70 30.83 12.64
C PHE A 358 -14.56 29.42 12.06
N GLY A 359 -15.65 28.89 11.50
CA GLY A 359 -15.80 27.49 11.12
C GLY A 359 -15.26 27.17 9.73
N VAL A 360 -14.21 26.34 9.68
CA VAL A 360 -13.87 25.52 8.52
C VAL A 360 -14.03 24.07 8.96
N VAL A 361 -15.07 23.42 8.46
CA VAL A 361 -15.47 22.06 8.84
C VAL A 361 -14.78 21.07 7.90
N GLY A 362 -13.82 20.32 8.42
CA GLY A 362 -13.21 19.21 7.71
C GLY A 362 -11.88 18.79 8.31
N LYS A 363 -11.80 17.57 8.85
CA LYS A 363 -10.50 16.94 9.12
C LYS A 363 -10.60 15.43 8.96
N MET A 364 -9.46 14.80 8.74
CA MET A 364 -9.28 13.39 8.37
C MET A 364 -9.05 12.56 9.65
N VAL A 365 -9.77 11.45 9.83
CA VAL A 365 -9.55 10.52 10.94
C VAL A 365 -8.58 9.44 10.48
N ARG A 366 -7.44 9.30 11.18
CA ARG A 366 -6.61 8.09 11.11
C ARG A 366 -7.25 7.05 12.03
N GLN A 367 -7.66 5.92 11.46
CA GLN A 367 -7.79 4.66 12.19
C GLN A 367 -6.64 3.74 11.78
N GLY A 368 -6.31 2.80 12.66
CA GLY A 368 -5.08 2.03 12.74
C GLY A 368 -4.55 1.50 11.41
N GLU A 369 -3.23 1.40 11.34
CA GLU A 369 -2.47 0.91 10.20
C GLU A 369 -2.93 -0.49 9.82
N GLY A 370 -3.76 -0.59 8.80
CA GLY A 370 -4.27 -1.85 8.28
C GLY A 370 -5.35 -1.59 7.25
N GLY A 371 -4.97 -1.56 5.97
CA GLY A 371 -5.89 -1.27 4.88
C GLY A 371 -5.36 -1.84 3.57
N VAL A 372 -6.14 -2.71 2.91
CA VAL A 372 -5.75 -3.59 1.77
C VAL A 372 -6.29 -3.11 0.40
N GLY A 373 -5.64 -3.52 -0.67
CA GLY A 373 -5.63 -3.14 -2.09
C GLY A 373 -6.81 -2.91 -3.01
N LEU A 374 -6.47 -2.42 -4.22
CA LEU A 374 -6.59 -3.28 -5.40
C LEU A 374 -5.58 -4.44 -5.37
N GLY A 375 -4.52 -4.38 -4.58
CA GLY A 375 -3.76 -5.57 -4.18
C GLY A 375 -2.43 -5.30 -3.49
N ALA A 376 -1.61 -4.45 -4.12
CA ALA A 376 -0.19 -4.27 -3.76
C ALA A 376 0.22 -2.80 -3.48
N THR A 377 -0.73 -1.89 -3.33
CA THR A 377 -0.43 -0.46 -3.08
C THR A 377 -0.18 -0.23 -1.60
N PRO A 378 0.96 0.33 -1.16
CA PRO A 378 1.22 0.56 0.27
C PRO A 378 0.21 1.51 0.93
N VAL A 379 -0.08 1.29 2.22
CA VAL A 379 -0.97 2.16 3.02
C VAL A 379 -0.56 3.63 2.96
N MET A 380 0.74 3.92 2.91
CA MET A 380 1.26 5.28 2.76
C MET A 380 0.68 5.98 1.52
N GLU A 381 0.64 5.30 0.38
CA GLU A 381 0.13 5.86 -0.88
C GLU A 381 -1.38 6.12 -0.81
N LEU A 382 -2.12 5.26 -0.12
CA LEU A 382 -3.55 5.47 0.12
C LEU A 382 -3.83 6.68 1.00
N MET A 383 -3.02 6.85 2.06
CA MET A 383 -3.15 7.99 2.96
C MET A 383 -2.81 9.29 2.26
N ILE A 384 -1.86 9.24 1.32
CA ILE A 384 -1.59 10.36 0.42
C ILE A 384 -2.83 10.62 -0.46
N ALA A 385 -3.40 9.60 -1.11
CA ALA A 385 -4.61 9.74 -1.94
C ALA A 385 -5.81 10.29 -1.14
N ALA A 386 -6.05 9.79 0.08
CA ALA A 386 -7.07 10.29 0.99
C ALA A 386 -6.83 11.76 1.37
N GLY A 387 -5.58 12.10 1.75
CA GLY A 387 -5.16 13.46 2.07
C GLY A 387 -5.28 14.43 0.88
N LYS A 388 -5.33 13.90 -0.34
CA LYS A 388 -5.58 14.65 -1.58
C LYS A 388 -7.05 14.71 -1.97
N ALA A 389 -7.84 13.68 -1.67
CA ALA A 389 -9.23 13.58 -2.06
C ALA A 389 -10.14 14.42 -1.14
N VAL A 390 -9.93 14.35 0.18
CA VAL A 390 -10.78 15.05 1.16
C VAL A 390 -10.79 16.56 0.94
N PRO A 391 -9.64 17.27 0.86
CA PRO A 391 -9.65 18.72 0.65
C PRO A 391 -10.26 19.11 -0.71
N ARG A 392 -10.07 18.32 -1.77
CA ARG A 392 -10.66 18.59 -3.08
C ARG A 392 -12.19 18.49 -3.05
N LEU A 393 -12.72 17.42 -2.46
CA LEU A 393 -14.16 17.27 -2.27
C LEU A 393 -14.76 18.45 -1.50
N GLN A 394 -14.09 18.89 -0.43
CA GLN A 394 -14.59 19.97 0.43
C GLN A 394 -14.43 21.36 -0.18
N LEU A 395 -13.24 21.70 -0.66
CA LEU A 395 -12.87 23.05 -1.09
C LEU A 395 -13.21 23.30 -2.56
N GLU A 396 -12.93 22.35 -3.45
CA GLU A 396 -13.12 22.53 -4.90
C GLU A 396 -14.55 22.15 -5.32
N HIS A 397 -15.07 21.04 -4.80
CA HIS A 397 -16.42 20.54 -5.15
C HIS A 397 -17.52 20.97 -4.18
N GLY A 398 -17.17 21.56 -3.03
CA GLY A 398 -18.13 22.06 -2.02
C GLY A 398 -19.01 20.96 -1.42
N LEU A 399 -18.45 19.78 -1.20
CA LEU A 399 -19.12 18.61 -0.62
C LEU A 399 -18.73 18.45 0.86
N ALA A 400 -19.70 18.07 1.70
CA ALA A 400 -19.42 17.75 3.10
C ALA A 400 -19.04 16.27 3.22
N VAL A 401 -17.76 15.99 3.47
CA VAL A 401 -17.27 14.61 3.67
C VAL A 401 -17.52 14.21 5.13
N ASP A 402 -18.48 13.33 5.37
CA ASP A 402 -18.89 12.90 6.72
C ASP A 402 -18.10 11.69 7.22
N ARG A 403 -17.73 10.77 6.32
CA ARG A 403 -16.94 9.58 6.64
C ARG A 403 -15.86 9.38 5.59
N VAL A 404 -14.73 8.87 6.04
CA VAL A 404 -13.62 8.46 5.18
C VAL A 404 -13.20 7.06 5.59
N TYR A 405 -13.34 6.11 4.66
CA TYR A 405 -12.83 4.76 4.78
C TYR A 405 -11.57 4.66 3.92
N THR A 406 -10.50 4.09 4.45
CA THR A 406 -9.26 3.87 3.70
C THR A 406 -8.72 2.50 4.02
N GLY A 407 -8.46 1.70 3.01
CA GLY A 407 -7.99 0.33 3.17
C GLY A 407 -8.67 -0.62 2.21
N SER A 408 -8.97 -1.85 2.67
CA SER A 408 -9.49 -2.90 1.79
C SER A 408 -10.92 -3.20 1.92
N PHE A 409 -11.52 -3.16 0.76
CA PHE A 409 -12.90 -3.46 0.60
C PHE A 409 -13.06 -4.43 -0.56
N MET A 410 -12.33 -4.25 -1.67
CA MET A 410 -12.39 -5.13 -2.84
C MET A 410 -11.08 -5.07 -3.62
N THR A 411 -10.28 -6.13 -3.54
CA THR A 411 -9.00 -6.23 -4.25
C THR A 411 -9.17 -6.77 -5.68
N SER A 412 -8.05 -6.92 -6.37
CA SER A 412 -7.84 -7.62 -7.62
C SER A 412 -6.49 -8.34 -7.49
N LEU A 413 -6.40 -9.33 -6.60
CA LEU A 413 -5.18 -10.05 -6.24
C LEU A 413 -4.03 -9.10 -5.83
N ASP A 414 -2.93 -9.07 -6.58
CA ASP A 414 -1.69 -8.29 -6.34
C ASP A 414 -1.59 -7.05 -7.24
N MET A 415 -2.71 -6.55 -7.76
CA MET A 415 -2.73 -5.35 -8.58
C MET A 415 -2.25 -4.12 -7.78
N ALA A 416 -1.21 -3.44 -8.24
CA ALA A 416 -0.83 -2.14 -7.68
C ALA A 416 -1.79 -1.10 -8.24
N GLY A 417 -2.51 -0.41 -7.36
CA GLY A 417 -3.50 0.61 -7.69
C GLY A 417 -4.45 0.89 -6.53
N PHE A 418 -5.30 1.90 -6.72
CA PHE A 418 -6.38 2.21 -5.80
C PHE A 418 -7.66 2.57 -6.56
N SER A 419 -8.80 2.50 -5.89
CA SER A 419 -10.05 3.09 -6.37
C SER A 419 -10.62 4.06 -5.35
N ILE A 420 -11.35 5.05 -5.86
CA ILE A 420 -12.09 5.99 -5.04
C ILE A 420 -13.57 5.73 -5.26
N SER A 421 -14.32 5.52 -4.19
CA SER A 421 -15.77 5.54 -4.18
C SER A 421 -16.28 6.77 -3.44
N VAL A 422 -17.26 7.46 -4.03
CA VAL A 422 -17.99 8.55 -3.38
C VAL A 422 -19.46 8.16 -3.35
N MET A 423 -20.02 8.07 -2.14
CA MET A 423 -21.43 7.78 -1.92
C MET A 423 -22.12 9.03 -1.36
N LYS A 424 -23.22 9.44 -1.98
CA LYS A 424 -24.10 10.46 -1.38
C LYS A 424 -24.75 9.87 -0.13
N ALA A 425 -24.71 10.62 0.96
CA ALA A 425 -25.21 10.16 2.25
C ALA A 425 -26.20 11.16 2.86
N ASP A 426 -27.23 10.63 3.49
CA ASP A 426 -28.07 11.36 4.45
C ASP A 426 -27.90 10.74 5.84
N GLN A 427 -28.65 11.24 6.83
CA GLN A 427 -28.54 10.73 8.20
C GLN A 427 -28.91 9.25 8.31
N GLY A 428 -29.83 8.76 7.47
CA GLY A 428 -30.22 7.34 7.45
C GLY A 428 -29.08 6.46 6.95
N VAL A 429 -28.47 6.83 5.82
CA VAL A 429 -27.28 6.12 5.30
C VAL A 429 -26.14 6.15 6.31
N LEU A 430 -25.85 7.30 6.93
CA LEU A 430 -24.80 7.40 7.94
C LEU A 430 -25.07 6.49 9.14
N GLN A 431 -26.31 6.45 9.65
CA GLN A 431 -26.70 5.54 10.73
C GLN A 431 -26.53 4.07 10.34
N ARG A 432 -26.84 3.69 9.08
CA ARG A 432 -26.61 2.33 8.59
C ARG A 432 -25.13 1.98 8.50
N LEU A 433 -24.29 2.92 8.06
CA LEU A 433 -22.84 2.71 7.97
C LEU A 433 -22.18 2.61 9.35
N ASP A 434 -22.64 3.40 10.32
CA ASP A 434 -22.15 3.42 11.70
C ASP A 434 -22.73 2.27 12.57
N ALA A 435 -23.78 1.59 12.11
CA ALA A 435 -24.38 0.49 12.85
C ALA A 435 -23.35 -0.61 13.15
N ALA A 436 -23.39 -1.19 14.34
CA ALA A 436 -22.47 -2.25 14.74
C ALA A 436 -22.49 -3.44 13.76
N THR A 437 -21.36 -4.12 13.62
CA THR A 437 -21.25 -5.35 12.84
C THR A 437 -20.22 -6.30 13.44
N LYS A 438 -20.39 -7.59 13.18
CA LYS A 438 -19.42 -8.65 13.48
C LYS A 438 -18.62 -9.09 12.25
N ALA A 439 -18.80 -8.41 11.12
CA ALA A 439 -18.04 -8.68 9.91
C ALA A 439 -16.55 -8.34 10.09
N PRO A 440 -15.62 -9.29 9.88
CA PRO A 440 -14.23 -9.10 10.27
C PRO A 440 -13.50 -7.93 9.60
N TYR A 441 -13.90 -7.54 8.39
CA TYR A 441 -13.18 -6.54 7.58
C TYR A 441 -13.91 -5.19 7.46
N TRP A 442 -14.98 -4.94 8.22
CA TRP A 442 -15.61 -3.62 8.27
C TRP A 442 -15.01 -2.78 9.40
N PRO A 443 -14.59 -1.53 9.17
CA PRO A 443 -13.84 -0.71 10.12
C PRO A 443 -14.67 -0.15 11.30
N VAL A 444 -15.83 -0.74 11.60
CA VAL A 444 -16.72 -0.33 12.70
C VAL A 444 -16.91 -1.52 13.65
N GLY A 445 -16.31 -1.43 14.85
CA GLY A 445 -16.46 -2.41 15.93
C GLY A 445 -17.83 -2.37 16.61
N VAL A 446 -18.03 -3.23 17.62
CA VAL A 446 -19.31 -3.42 18.34
C VAL A 446 -19.87 -2.16 19.01
N ASP A 447 -19.04 -1.15 19.30
CA ASP A 447 -19.44 0.06 20.05
C ASP A 447 -19.81 1.27 19.16
N GLY A 448 -19.75 1.14 17.83
CA GLY A 448 -20.55 1.92 16.87
C GLY A 448 -20.46 3.46 16.88
N ASN A 449 -19.50 4.10 17.57
CA ASN A 449 -19.43 5.56 17.66
C ASN A 449 -18.18 6.15 17.01
N HIS A 450 -18.37 7.01 16.00
CA HIS A 450 -17.29 7.77 15.36
C HIS A 450 -17.38 9.26 15.76
N PRO A 451 -16.39 9.80 16.51
CA PRO A 451 -16.34 11.23 16.77
C PRO A 451 -15.92 12.01 15.50
N PRO A 452 -16.38 13.27 15.34
CA PRO A 452 -15.92 14.15 14.27
C PRO A 452 -14.43 14.49 14.41
N ALA A 453 -13.80 14.83 13.30
CA ALA A 453 -12.35 14.89 13.19
C ALA A 453 -11.66 16.01 13.97
N LYS A 454 -10.49 15.71 14.55
CA LYS A 454 -9.74 16.58 15.49
C LYS A 454 -8.63 17.43 14.82
N ILE A 455 -8.38 18.61 15.38
CA ILE A 455 -7.40 19.67 15.00
C ILE A 455 -5.95 19.25 15.38
N PRO A 456 -4.88 19.75 14.70
CA PRO A 456 -3.50 19.48 15.11
C PRO A 456 -3.24 20.04 16.51
N VAL A 457 -2.58 19.26 17.35
CA VAL A 457 -2.11 19.74 18.66
C VAL A 457 -0.84 20.56 18.42
N PRO A 458 -0.74 21.81 18.92
CA PRO A 458 0.50 22.57 18.82
C PRO A 458 1.63 21.83 19.56
N ILE A 459 2.83 21.86 18.98
CA ILE A 459 4.03 21.28 19.60
C ILE A 459 4.27 22.03 20.92
N PRO A 460 4.45 21.32 22.06
CA PRO A 460 4.81 21.97 23.32
C PRO A 460 6.13 22.76 23.16
N PRO A 461 6.25 23.97 23.73
CA PRO A 461 7.51 24.70 23.71
C PRO A 461 8.63 23.87 24.38
N SER A 462 9.84 23.92 23.83
CA SER A 462 11.00 23.23 24.41
C SER A 462 11.37 23.87 25.75
N LEU A 463 11.82 23.04 26.71
CA LEU A 463 12.24 23.48 28.06
C LEU A 463 13.69 24.02 28.10
N SER A 464 14.36 24.15 26.96
CA SER A 464 15.75 24.62 26.88
C SER A 464 15.80 26.15 26.83
N THR A 465 16.28 26.78 27.90
CA THR A 465 16.51 28.23 28.06
C THR A 465 17.78 28.75 27.38
N THR A 466 18.33 28.04 26.40
CA THR A 466 19.37 28.61 25.54
C THR A 466 18.68 29.47 24.50
N ASN A 467 18.91 30.79 24.54
CA ASN A 467 18.52 31.68 23.46
C ASN A 467 18.92 31.04 22.13
N ASP A 468 17.94 30.65 21.30
CA ASP A 468 18.13 30.44 19.87
C ASP A 468 18.48 31.82 19.28
N GLU A 469 19.69 32.32 19.55
CA GLU A 469 20.26 33.37 18.72
C GLU A 469 20.49 32.72 17.36
N SER A 470 19.53 32.91 16.45
CA SER A 470 19.66 32.47 15.08
C SER A 470 20.91 33.11 14.49
N PHE A 471 21.95 32.33 14.25
CA PHE A 471 23.11 32.83 13.52
C PHE A 471 22.66 33.32 12.14
N SER A 472 23.24 34.45 11.72
CA SER A 472 23.04 35.01 10.39
C SER A 472 24.35 34.95 9.63
N ARG A 473 24.27 34.68 8.32
CA ARG A 473 25.43 34.71 7.44
C ARG A 473 26.17 36.08 7.55
N PRO A 474 27.50 36.11 7.71
CA PRO A 474 28.27 37.35 7.75
C PRO A 474 28.15 38.16 6.45
N GLN A 475 28.16 39.50 6.55
CA GLN A 475 28.13 40.37 5.36
C GLN A 475 29.43 40.33 4.54
N GLN A 476 30.57 40.13 5.21
CA GLN A 476 31.88 39.95 4.59
C GLN A 476 32.53 38.70 5.16
N LEU A 477 33.10 37.88 4.26
CA LEU A 477 33.79 36.65 4.64
C LEU A 477 35.28 36.92 4.84
N THR A 478 35.85 36.29 5.86
CA THR A 478 37.30 36.19 6.01
C THR A 478 37.87 35.22 4.97
N GLN A 479 39.19 35.17 4.80
CA GLN A 479 39.81 34.19 3.92
C GLN A 479 39.44 32.74 4.32
N GLN A 480 39.42 32.44 5.62
CA GLN A 480 38.92 31.16 6.13
C GLN A 480 37.45 30.94 5.76
N GLY A 481 36.60 31.97 5.91
CA GLY A 481 35.18 31.87 5.56
C GLY A 481 34.94 31.59 4.08
N HIS A 482 35.74 32.20 3.19
CA HIS A 482 35.72 31.88 1.76
C HIS A 482 36.15 30.43 1.49
N THR A 483 37.25 29.98 2.10
CA THR A 483 37.73 28.59 1.96
C THR A 483 36.69 27.57 2.46
N LEU A 484 36.00 27.87 3.58
CA LEU A 484 34.92 27.02 4.09
C LEU A 484 33.71 27.00 3.16
N GLU A 485 33.30 28.15 2.63
CA GLU A 485 32.18 28.23 1.70
C GLU A 485 32.41 27.36 0.46
N VAL A 486 33.55 27.51 -0.21
CA VAL A 486 33.85 26.75 -1.43
C VAL A 486 33.98 25.25 -1.15
N ALA A 487 34.55 24.88 -0.01
CA ALA A 487 34.66 23.48 0.41
C ALA A 487 33.29 22.85 0.67
N ILE A 488 32.41 23.54 1.42
CA ILE A 488 31.07 23.06 1.74
C ILE A 488 30.21 22.96 0.47
N GLU A 489 30.29 23.97 -0.41
CA GLU A 489 29.53 23.98 -1.66
C GLU A 489 29.94 22.82 -2.58
N ALA A 490 31.24 22.59 -2.75
CA ALA A 490 31.76 21.48 -3.54
C ALA A 490 31.39 20.12 -2.95
N ALA A 491 31.55 19.94 -1.63
CA ALA A 491 31.20 18.73 -0.90
C ALA A 491 29.71 18.37 -1.06
N ALA A 492 28.81 19.33 -0.81
CA ALA A 492 27.38 19.11 -0.92
C ALA A 492 26.94 18.85 -2.38
N SER A 493 27.51 19.57 -3.35
CA SER A 493 27.22 19.37 -4.76
C SER A 493 27.67 18.00 -5.27
N ALA A 494 28.84 17.52 -4.81
CA ALA A 494 29.33 16.18 -5.16
C ALA A 494 28.38 15.08 -4.67
N VAL A 495 27.86 15.21 -3.44
CA VAL A 495 26.90 14.27 -2.87
C VAL A 495 25.56 14.28 -3.63
N ILE A 496 25.06 15.47 -3.97
CA ILE A 496 23.83 15.63 -4.76
C ILE A 496 23.95 14.89 -6.10
N ASN A 497 25.09 15.04 -6.79
CA ASN A 497 25.32 14.40 -8.08
C ASN A 497 25.52 12.87 -7.98
N LEU A 498 25.84 12.34 -6.79
CA LEU A 498 26.04 10.92 -6.56
C LEU A 498 24.76 10.18 -6.12
N MET A 499 23.63 10.88 -5.97
CA MET A 499 22.38 10.34 -5.42
C MET A 499 21.96 9.02 -6.08
N ASP A 500 21.89 8.98 -7.40
CA ASP A 500 21.39 7.80 -8.13
C ASP A 500 22.33 6.61 -8.00
N SER A 501 23.65 6.83 -8.10
CA SER A 501 24.65 5.77 -7.91
C SER A 501 24.66 5.22 -6.49
N LEU A 502 24.50 6.08 -5.49
CA LEU A 502 24.42 5.66 -4.08
C LEU A 502 23.19 4.79 -3.83
N ASN A 503 22.01 5.18 -4.36
CA ASN A 503 20.80 4.36 -4.26
C ASN A 503 20.95 3.03 -5.02
N GLU A 504 21.59 3.04 -6.19
CA GLU A 504 21.83 1.81 -6.95
C GLU A 504 22.71 0.83 -6.19
N TRP A 505 23.84 1.30 -5.62
CA TRP A 505 24.72 0.45 -4.83
C TRP A 505 24.02 -0.03 -3.56
N ASP A 506 23.33 0.86 -2.85
CA ASP A 506 22.63 0.54 -1.61
C ASP A 506 21.44 -0.40 -1.84
N SER A 507 20.78 -0.38 -3.00
CA SER A 507 19.71 -1.33 -3.33
C SER A 507 20.18 -2.79 -3.38
N LYS A 508 21.50 -3.00 -3.61
CA LYS A 508 22.11 -4.33 -3.66
C LYS A 508 22.57 -4.81 -2.28
N VAL A 509 22.99 -3.89 -1.40
CA VAL A 509 23.66 -4.23 -0.13
C VAL A 509 22.99 -3.64 1.13
N GLY A 510 21.85 -3.00 0.98
CA GLY A 510 21.10 -2.27 2.00
C GLY A 510 19.62 -2.12 1.61
N ASP A 511 19.00 -0.98 1.94
CA ASP A 511 17.58 -0.67 1.66
C ASP A 511 17.38 0.29 0.47
N GLY A 512 18.45 0.71 -0.19
CA GLY A 512 18.39 1.48 -1.43
C GLY A 512 18.04 2.96 -1.25
N ASP A 513 18.22 3.51 -0.05
CA ASP A 513 17.84 4.88 0.31
C ASP A 513 19.04 5.79 0.64
N CYS A 514 20.26 5.25 0.68
CA CYS A 514 21.47 5.98 1.09
C CYS A 514 21.65 7.29 0.30
N GLY A 515 21.53 7.24 -1.02
CA GLY A 515 21.65 8.39 -1.91
C GLY A 515 20.58 9.44 -1.65
N SER A 516 19.32 9.04 -1.53
CA SER A 516 18.21 9.95 -1.21
C SER A 516 18.36 10.58 0.18
N THR A 517 18.90 9.86 1.16
CA THR A 517 19.19 10.37 2.50
C THR A 517 20.33 11.40 2.46
N MET A 518 21.43 11.11 1.75
CA MET A 518 22.55 12.03 1.58
C MET A 518 22.18 13.29 0.77
N PHE A 519 21.36 13.15 -0.27
CA PHE A 519 20.84 14.26 -1.08
C PHE A 519 20.02 15.26 -0.24
N ARG A 520 19.15 14.77 0.66
CA ARG A 520 18.35 15.63 1.57
C ARG A 520 19.26 16.47 2.47
N GLY A 521 20.29 15.85 3.06
CA GLY A 521 21.27 16.52 3.89
C GLY A 521 22.05 17.60 3.12
N ALA A 522 22.64 17.23 1.99
CA ALA A 522 23.42 18.14 1.15
C ALA A 522 22.59 19.34 0.65
N THR A 523 21.34 19.10 0.24
CA THR A 523 20.42 20.17 -0.20
C THR A 523 20.09 21.12 0.95
N ALA A 524 19.85 20.60 2.16
CA ALA A 524 19.61 21.44 3.33
C ALA A 524 20.84 22.27 3.72
N ILE A 525 22.04 21.69 3.64
CA ILE A 525 23.30 22.41 3.88
C ILE A 525 23.44 23.59 2.92
N LEU A 526 23.28 23.37 1.60
CA LEU A 526 23.37 24.46 0.61
C LEU A 526 22.33 25.56 0.81
N LYS A 527 21.11 25.17 1.24
CA LYS A 527 20.03 26.11 1.51
C LYS A 527 20.31 26.94 2.76
N ASP A 528 20.74 26.32 3.84
CA ASP A 528 20.96 26.96 5.14
C ASP A 528 22.25 27.80 5.14
N MET A 529 23.31 27.34 4.46
CA MET A 529 24.57 28.08 4.34
C MET A 529 24.41 29.47 3.73
N LYS A 530 23.46 29.63 2.79
CA LYS A 530 23.18 30.92 2.14
C LYS A 530 22.56 31.95 3.10
N LYS A 531 22.02 31.51 4.25
CA LYS A 531 21.23 32.38 5.14
C LYS A 531 21.73 32.41 6.59
N HIS A 532 22.19 31.28 7.11
CA HIS A 532 22.31 31.05 8.55
C HIS A 532 23.75 30.75 9.01
N TYR A 533 24.61 30.22 8.14
CA TYR A 533 25.90 29.71 8.61
C TYR A 533 26.87 30.84 8.98
N PRO A 534 27.47 30.80 10.18
CA PRO A 534 28.44 31.78 10.63
C PRO A 534 29.83 31.48 10.04
N LEU A 535 29.96 31.52 8.71
CA LEU A 535 31.13 31.05 7.94
C LEU A 535 32.51 31.58 8.41
N ASN A 536 32.57 32.70 9.13
CA ASN A 536 33.80 33.23 9.71
C ASN A 536 34.23 32.50 11.00
N ASP A 537 33.32 31.79 11.67
CA ASP A 537 33.57 30.90 12.81
C ASP A 537 33.47 29.44 12.30
N ALA A 538 34.63 28.82 12.12
CA ALA A 538 34.73 27.45 11.62
C ALA A 538 34.02 26.44 12.54
N ALA A 539 34.15 26.60 13.86
CA ALA A 539 33.55 25.68 14.82
C ALA A 539 32.03 25.77 14.72
N GLU A 540 31.46 26.98 14.85
CA GLU A 540 30.00 27.14 14.76
C GLU A 540 29.45 26.76 13.38
N THR A 541 30.20 26.98 12.30
CA THR A 541 29.81 26.51 10.96
C THR A 541 29.68 24.98 10.92
N VAL A 542 30.63 24.24 11.48
CA VAL A 542 30.57 22.77 11.56
C VAL A 542 29.38 22.31 12.43
N ASN A 543 29.08 23.03 13.51
CA ASN A 543 27.90 22.77 14.35
C ASN A 543 26.58 22.97 13.57
N GLU A 544 26.48 24.02 12.76
CA GLU A 544 25.32 24.30 11.92
C GLU A 544 25.13 23.29 10.77
N ILE A 545 26.23 22.77 10.20
CA ILE A 545 26.17 21.62 9.27
C ILE A 545 25.52 20.41 9.97
N GLY A 546 25.97 20.09 11.18
CA GLY A 546 25.40 19.00 11.98
C GLY A 546 23.91 19.21 12.32
N SER A 547 23.52 20.44 12.66
CA SER A 547 22.12 20.81 12.91
C SER A 547 21.23 20.68 11.66
N SER A 548 21.73 21.10 10.51
CA SER A 548 21.02 20.96 9.23
C SER A 548 20.81 19.50 8.86
N ILE A 549 21.84 18.68 9.01
CA ILE A 549 21.80 17.23 8.80
C ILE A 549 20.78 16.56 9.73
N ARG A 550 20.89 16.80 11.05
CA ARG A 550 20.01 16.21 12.07
C ARG A 550 18.53 16.49 11.82
N ARG A 551 18.21 17.65 11.23
CA ARG A 551 16.83 18.08 10.96
C ARG A 551 16.19 17.34 9.79
N VAL A 552 16.96 16.92 8.78
CA VAL A 552 16.41 16.43 7.50
C VAL A 552 16.82 15.00 7.14
N MET A 553 17.91 14.49 7.71
CA MET A 553 18.37 13.13 7.49
C MET A 553 17.85 12.23 8.62
N GLY A 554 16.98 11.28 8.26
CA GLY A 554 16.54 10.21 9.16
C GLY A 554 17.54 9.06 9.23
N GLY A 555 17.24 8.06 10.06
CA GLY A 555 17.99 6.81 10.15
C GLY A 555 19.42 6.96 10.68
N THR A 556 20.20 5.89 10.51
CA THR A 556 21.57 5.76 11.04
C THR A 556 22.52 6.82 10.46
N SER A 557 22.39 7.15 9.17
CA SER A 557 23.25 8.16 8.52
C SER A 557 23.08 9.55 9.14
N GLY A 558 21.84 9.97 9.44
CA GLY A 558 21.58 11.29 10.03
C GLY A 558 22.23 11.46 11.40
N ILE A 559 22.14 10.44 12.27
CA ILE A 559 22.74 10.51 13.60
C ILE A 559 24.27 10.40 13.55
N ILE A 560 24.83 9.55 12.66
CA ILE A 560 26.28 9.42 12.49
C ILE A 560 26.91 10.76 12.09
N TYR A 561 26.39 11.42 11.06
CA TYR A 561 26.93 12.71 10.63
C TYR A 561 26.67 13.82 11.66
N SER A 562 25.56 13.77 12.41
CA SER A 562 25.35 14.71 13.53
C SER A 562 26.38 14.49 14.65
N ILE A 563 26.74 13.25 14.97
CA ILE A 563 27.79 12.93 15.95
C ILE A 563 29.15 13.40 15.44
N PHE A 564 29.46 13.11 14.17
CA PHE A 564 30.67 13.53 13.49
C PHE A 564 30.87 15.05 13.60
N CYS A 565 29.88 15.83 13.17
CA CYS A 565 29.93 17.30 13.24
C CYS A 565 30.01 17.80 14.70
N LYS A 566 29.28 17.19 15.64
CA LYS A 566 29.28 17.66 17.03
C LYS A 566 30.63 17.42 17.73
N ALA A 567 31.28 16.30 17.42
CA ALA A 567 32.61 16.00 17.93
C ALA A 567 33.69 16.90 17.31
N ALA A 568 33.65 17.12 15.99
CA ALA A 568 34.51 18.09 15.33
C ALA A 568 34.32 19.51 15.90
N TYR A 569 33.07 19.93 16.09
CA TYR A 569 32.75 21.21 16.75
C TYR A 569 33.40 21.33 18.13
N ALA A 570 33.22 20.32 18.99
CA ALA A 570 33.78 20.35 20.34
C ALA A 570 35.31 20.49 20.33
N GLN A 571 35.98 19.81 19.38
CA GLN A 571 37.43 19.91 19.21
C GLN A 571 37.86 21.30 18.71
N LEU A 572 37.16 21.86 17.72
CA LEU A 572 37.46 23.19 17.16
C LEU A 572 37.10 24.34 18.10
N LYS A 573 36.09 24.17 18.97
CA LYS A 573 35.69 25.18 19.95
C LYS A 573 36.66 25.24 21.14
N ALA A 574 37.36 24.14 21.43
CA ALA A 574 38.36 24.09 22.49
C ALA A 574 39.62 24.90 22.15
N THR A 575 39.87 25.19 20.87
CA THR A 575 40.95 26.06 20.41
C THR A 575 40.60 27.54 20.60
N CYS A 576 41.52 28.32 21.18
CA CYS A 576 41.30 29.73 21.52
C CYS A 576 41.58 30.71 20.35
N HIS A 577 41.83 30.22 19.14
CA HIS A 577 42.22 31.03 17.99
C HIS A 577 41.03 31.33 17.07
N SER A 578 41.01 32.53 16.50
CA SER A 578 39.97 32.94 15.53
C SER A 578 40.16 32.32 14.14
N VAL A 579 41.37 31.87 13.83
CA VAL A 579 41.70 31.15 12.58
C VAL A 579 42.18 29.76 12.96
N ILE A 580 41.57 28.74 12.39
CA ILE A 580 41.87 27.34 12.68
C ILE A 580 43.04 26.88 11.80
N ALA A 581 44.10 26.40 12.44
CA ALA A 581 45.27 25.86 11.78
C ALA A 581 44.99 24.47 11.16
N PRO A 582 45.71 24.07 10.11
CA PRO A 582 45.52 22.75 9.48
C PRO A 582 45.64 21.56 10.45
N VAL A 583 46.55 21.64 11.42
CA VAL A 583 46.72 20.61 12.46
C VAL A 583 45.50 20.50 13.39
N GLU A 584 44.78 21.60 13.62
CA GLU A 584 43.56 21.63 14.42
C GLU A 584 42.38 21.01 13.65
N TRP A 585 42.32 21.22 12.33
CA TRP A 585 41.38 20.50 11.45
C TRP A 585 41.63 18.99 11.42
N ALA A 586 42.90 18.56 11.36
CA ALA A 586 43.25 17.15 11.42
C ALA A 586 42.85 16.52 12.77
N ALA A 587 43.07 17.24 13.89
CA ALA A 587 42.62 16.81 15.21
C ALA A 587 41.08 16.73 15.31
N ALA A 588 40.35 17.67 14.69
CA ALA A 588 38.90 17.65 14.66
C ALA A 588 38.34 16.46 13.85
N LEU A 589 38.98 16.11 12.73
CA LEU A 589 38.65 14.92 11.95
C LEU A 589 38.88 13.64 12.76
N GLU A 590 40.02 13.52 13.44
CA GLU A 590 40.34 12.38 14.30
C GLU A 590 39.32 12.23 15.45
N ALA A 591 38.94 13.33 16.10
CA ALA A 591 37.92 13.35 17.14
C ALA A 591 36.53 12.94 16.61
N ALA A 592 36.16 13.40 15.42
CA ALA A 592 34.90 13.06 14.78
C ALA A 592 34.82 11.57 14.43
N ILE A 593 35.90 11.01 13.85
CA ILE A 593 36.02 9.58 13.56
C ILE A 593 35.94 8.76 14.86
N ALA A 594 36.67 9.15 15.90
CA ALA A 594 36.65 8.45 17.19
C ALA A 594 35.24 8.43 17.81
N ALA A 595 34.50 9.54 17.72
CA ALA A 595 33.13 9.61 18.20
C ALA A 595 32.18 8.70 17.41
N VAL A 596 32.28 8.70 16.07
CA VAL A 596 31.49 7.81 15.21
C VAL A 596 31.81 6.35 15.49
N SER A 597 33.09 5.97 15.60
CA SER A 597 33.49 4.59 15.95
C SER A 597 32.96 4.18 17.32
N LYS A 598 33.06 5.06 18.33
CA LYS A 598 32.61 4.78 19.70
C LYS A 598 31.10 4.55 19.78
N TYR A 599 30.30 5.44 19.20
CA TYR A 599 28.83 5.40 19.33
C TYR A 599 28.18 4.51 18.26
N GLY A 600 28.79 4.37 17.09
CA GLY A 600 28.31 3.51 16.01
C GLY A 600 28.80 2.06 16.12
N GLY A 601 29.81 1.78 16.94
CA GLY A 601 30.37 0.43 17.15
C GLY A 601 31.16 -0.13 15.95
N ALA A 602 31.40 0.68 14.91
CA ALA A 602 32.13 0.28 13.72
C ALA A 602 33.62 0.61 13.82
N SER A 603 34.44 -0.09 13.04
CA SER A 603 35.90 0.10 12.95
C SER A 603 36.38 -0.08 11.50
N ALA A 604 37.66 0.21 11.23
CA ALA A 604 38.24 -0.09 9.93
C ALA A 604 38.07 -1.59 9.59
N GLY A 605 37.72 -1.87 8.34
CA GLY A 605 37.38 -3.19 7.82
C GLY A 605 35.90 -3.59 7.97
N TYR A 606 35.05 -2.74 8.57
CA TYR A 606 33.65 -3.11 8.84
C TYR A 606 32.69 -2.82 7.68
N ARG A 607 33.21 -2.24 6.59
CA ARG A 607 32.47 -1.86 5.38
C ARG A 607 31.48 -0.73 5.67
N THR A 608 32.00 0.42 6.09
CA THR A 608 31.25 1.64 6.45
C THR A 608 31.98 2.91 6.02
N LEU A 609 31.40 4.09 6.26
CA LEU A 609 32.08 5.37 6.03
C LEU A 609 33.45 5.51 6.70
N LEU A 610 33.71 4.76 7.78
CA LEU A 610 34.99 4.78 8.48
C LEU A 610 36.13 4.21 7.63
N ASP A 611 35.83 3.34 6.66
CA ASP A 611 36.82 2.78 5.74
C ASP A 611 37.35 3.83 4.75
N ALA A 612 36.62 4.92 4.53
CA ALA A 612 37.12 6.09 3.84
C ALA A 612 37.82 7.06 4.80
N LEU A 613 37.20 7.36 5.95
CA LEU A 613 37.66 8.46 6.82
C LEU A 613 38.91 8.11 7.65
N ILE A 614 39.08 6.86 8.09
CA ILE A 614 40.25 6.45 8.89
C ILE A 614 41.55 6.56 8.07
N PRO A 615 41.64 6.02 6.83
CA PRO A 615 42.81 6.25 5.97
C PRO A 615 43.06 7.73 5.69
N ALA A 616 42.01 8.51 5.44
CA ALA A 616 42.13 9.94 5.20
C ALA A 616 42.75 10.67 6.40
N SER A 617 42.23 10.44 7.60
CA SER A 617 42.74 11.05 8.83
C SER A 617 44.19 10.64 9.13
N SER A 618 44.56 9.39 8.83
CA SER A 618 45.92 8.89 9.06
C SER A 618 46.92 9.59 8.15
N VAL A 619 46.63 9.69 6.84
CA VAL A 619 47.48 10.36 5.86
C VAL A 619 47.56 11.86 6.12
N LEU A 620 46.44 12.52 6.44
CA LEU A 620 46.44 13.95 6.73
C LEU A 620 47.37 14.27 7.92
N LYS A 621 47.27 13.50 9.00
CA LYS A 621 48.08 13.67 10.22
C LYS A 621 49.56 13.42 9.95
N GLU A 622 49.89 12.36 9.21
CA GLU A 622 51.26 12.03 8.82
C GLU A 622 51.90 13.17 8.01
N ARG A 623 51.22 13.61 6.94
CA ARG A 623 51.73 14.64 6.01
C ARG A 623 51.94 15.99 6.70
N LEU A 624 51.00 16.40 7.54
CA LEU A 624 51.16 17.63 8.33
C LEU A 624 52.30 17.52 9.36
N SER A 625 52.55 16.34 9.92
CA SER A 625 53.63 16.15 10.91
C SER A 625 55.04 16.23 10.31
N VAL A 626 55.20 15.88 9.03
CA VAL A 626 56.47 16.01 8.30
C VAL A 626 56.67 17.38 7.66
N GLY A 627 55.68 18.27 7.78
CA GLY A 627 55.75 19.66 7.29
C GLY A 627 55.42 19.83 5.81
N ASP A 628 54.69 18.89 5.20
CA ASP A 628 54.18 19.05 3.83
C ASP A 628 53.20 20.24 3.76
N ASP A 629 53.04 20.80 2.56
CA ASP A 629 52.05 21.86 2.33
C ASP A 629 50.63 21.37 2.73
N PRO A 630 49.88 22.14 3.54
CA PRO A 630 48.57 21.70 4.03
C PRO A 630 47.53 21.39 2.96
N VAL A 631 47.57 22.09 1.83
CA VAL A 631 46.62 21.90 0.73
C VAL A 631 46.95 20.60 -0.01
N ASP A 632 48.23 20.36 -0.30
CA ASP A 632 48.68 19.10 -0.89
C ASP A 632 48.46 17.91 0.05
N ALA A 633 48.70 18.09 1.36
CA ALA A 633 48.38 17.08 2.38
C ALA A 633 46.88 16.73 2.41
N PHE A 634 46.00 17.73 2.28
CA PHE A 634 44.55 17.49 2.21
C PHE A 634 44.16 16.72 0.95
N VAL A 635 44.73 17.05 -0.21
CA VAL A 635 44.50 16.31 -1.45
C VAL A 635 44.97 14.86 -1.34
N LEU A 636 46.19 14.60 -0.87
CA LEU A 636 46.71 13.24 -0.67
C LEU A 636 45.84 12.44 0.32
N SER A 637 45.35 13.08 1.39
CA SER A 637 44.42 12.43 2.32
C SER A 637 43.09 12.06 1.66
N SER A 638 42.63 12.85 0.68
CA SER A 638 41.40 12.55 -0.05
C SER A 638 41.55 11.39 -1.04
N GLU A 639 42.74 11.19 -1.58
CA GLU A 639 43.07 10.01 -2.40
C GLU A 639 43.06 8.75 -1.54
N ALA A 640 43.59 8.82 -0.31
CA ALA A 640 43.50 7.73 0.66
C ALA A 640 42.05 7.42 1.05
N ALA A 641 41.19 8.45 1.18
CA ALA A 641 39.77 8.26 1.44
C ALA A 641 39.08 7.48 0.31
N LEU A 642 39.37 7.84 -0.94
CA LEU A 642 38.82 7.17 -2.11
C LEU A 642 39.30 5.73 -2.23
N ALA A 643 40.60 5.48 -2.06
CA ALA A 643 41.16 4.14 -2.07
C ALA A 643 40.54 3.26 -0.96
N GLY A 644 40.35 3.82 0.23
CA GLY A 644 39.66 3.17 1.34
C GLY A 644 38.22 2.81 0.98
N ALA A 645 37.46 3.75 0.43
CA ALA A 645 36.09 3.51 -0.02
C ALA A 645 35.99 2.44 -1.12
N GLU A 646 36.89 2.45 -2.11
CA GLU A 646 36.91 1.45 -3.17
C GLU A 646 37.26 0.04 -2.65
N SER A 647 38.16 -0.04 -1.66
CA SER A 647 38.59 -1.32 -1.07
C SER A 647 37.48 -2.07 -0.33
N THR A 648 36.38 -1.39 0.01
CA THR A 648 35.20 -1.99 0.68
C THR A 648 34.55 -3.12 -0.12
N LYS A 649 34.77 -3.19 -1.43
CA LYS A 649 34.38 -4.35 -2.27
C LYS A 649 35.03 -5.66 -1.84
N HIS A 650 36.17 -5.58 -1.17
CA HIS A 650 36.95 -6.74 -0.73
C HIS A 650 36.80 -7.02 0.77
N MET A 651 35.87 -6.33 1.44
CA MET A 651 35.63 -6.45 2.87
C MET A 651 34.36 -7.28 3.15
N GLN A 652 34.37 -7.96 4.28
CA GLN A 652 33.15 -8.53 4.85
C GLN A 652 32.45 -7.46 5.69
N ALA A 653 31.14 -7.30 5.51
CA ALA A 653 30.37 -6.38 6.32
C ALA A 653 30.28 -6.89 7.76
N GLN A 654 30.62 -6.03 8.73
CA GLN A 654 30.49 -6.31 10.16
C GLN A 654 29.54 -5.34 10.87
N ALA A 655 29.05 -4.33 10.16
CA ALA A 655 28.08 -3.36 10.66
C ALA A 655 27.06 -2.98 9.57
N GLY A 656 25.91 -2.45 10.02
CA GLY A 656 24.84 -1.98 9.13
C GLY A 656 24.07 -3.11 8.43
N ARG A 657 23.17 -2.73 7.50
CA ARG A 657 22.32 -3.69 6.78
C ARG A 657 23.10 -4.64 5.86
N SER A 658 24.31 -4.27 5.48
CA SER A 658 25.16 -5.10 4.63
C SER A 658 25.62 -6.41 5.29
N THR A 659 25.49 -6.56 6.62
CA THR A 659 25.81 -7.83 7.31
C THR A 659 24.88 -8.98 6.92
N TYR A 660 23.71 -8.69 6.35
CA TYR A 660 22.73 -9.71 5.95
C TYR A 660 22.97 -10.26 4.53
N VAL A 661 23.94 -9.70 3.81
CA VAL A 661 24.13 -9.90 2.38
C VAL A 661 25.32 -10.84 2.13
N SER A 662 25.22 -11.70 1.12
CA SER A 662 26.28 -12.66 0.81
C SER A 662 27.55 -11.97 0.31
N GLY A 663 28.71 -12.59 0.54
CA GLY A 663 30.00 -12.06 0.09
C GLY A 663 30.09 -11.80 -1.41
N GLU A 664 29.40 -12.60 -2.24
CA GLU A 664 29.32 -12.40 -3.69
C GLU A 664 28.63 -11.08 -4.07
N ILE A 665 27.51 -10.76 -3.40
CA ILE A 665 26.77 -9.52 -3.64
C ILE A 665 27.56 -8.33 -3.09
N LEU A 666 28.19 -8.48 -1.91
CA LEU A 666 29.05 -7.43 -1.33
C LEU A 666 30.22 -7.06 -2.26
N ALA A 667 30.79 -8.03 -2.98
CA ALA A 667 31.88 -7.79 -3.93
C ALA A 667 31.45 -7.06 -5.22
N SER A 668 30.15 -7.01 -5.51
CA SER A 668 29.64 -6.39 -6.74
C SER A 668 29.66 -4.85 -6.71
N VAL A 669 29.63 -4.24 -5.51
CA VAL A 669 29.54 -2.79 -5.32
C VAL A 669 30.32 -2.33 -4.08
N PRO A 670 30.91 -1.12 -4.10
CA PRO A 670 31.53 -0.56 -2.89
C PRO A 670 30.46 -0.23 -1.84
N ASP A 671 30.87 0.03 -0.60
CA ASP A 671 29.99 0.53 0.45
C ASP A 671 29.45 1.92 0.08
N PRO A 672 28.13 2.13 0.02
CA PRO A 672 27.54 3.43 -0.29
C PRO A 672 27.96 4.52 0.70
N GLY A 673 28.05 4.21 2.00
CA GLY A 673 28.46 5.15 3.03
C GLY A 673 29.90 5.62 2.88
N ALA A 674 30.83 4.70 2.59
CA ALA A 674 32.23 4.98 2.30
C ALA A 674 32.41 5.80 1.02
N MET A 675 31.70 5.46 -0.05
CA MET A 675 31.76 6.23 -1.28
C MET A 675 31.22 7.64 -1.10
N ALA A 676 30.10 7.81 -0.40
CA ALA A 676 29.58 9.13 -0.10
C ALA A 676 30.59 9.95 0.73
N ALA A 677 31.23 9.33 1.73
CA ALA A 677 32.25 9.96 2.56
C ALA A 677 33.48 10.41 1.77
N ALA A 678 34.04 9.51 0.95
CA ALA A 678 35.17 9.83 0.10
C ALA A 678 34.84 10.92 -0.93
N SER A 679 33.63 10.91 -1.51
CA SER A 679 33.23 11.88 -2.53
C SER A 679 33.13 13.30 -1.98
N TRP A 680 32.46 13.52 -0.83
CA TRP A 680 32.36 14.88 -0.28
C TRP A 680 33.73 15.37 0.22
N TYR A 681 34.53 14.48 0.80
CA TYR A 681 35.86 14.82 1.33
C TYR A 681 36.83 15.21 0.20
N LYS A 682 36.82 14.45 -0.90
CA LYS A 682 37.61 14.75 -2.10
C LYS A 682 37.18 16.03 -2.79
N ALA A 683 35.87 16.26 -2.92
CA ALA A 683 35.36 17.50 -3.52
C ALA A 683 35.76 18.74 -2.71
N ALA A 684 35.70 18.66 -1.38
CA ALA A 684 36.19 19.72 -0.51
C ALA A 684 37.71 19.96 -0.71
N ALA A 685 38.53 18.91 -0.72
CA ALA A 685 39.97 19.04 -0.90
C ALA A 685 40.38 19.70 -2.22
N LEU A 686 39.75 19.29 -3.32
CA LEU A 686 40.03 19.87 -4.64
C LEU A 686 39.57 21.34 -4.71
N ALA A 687 38.40 21.67 -4.16
CA ALA A 687 37.92 23.06 -4.14
C ALA A 687 38.84 23.99 -3.31
N VAL A 688 39.37 23.50 -2.19
CA VAL A 688 40.36 24.25 -1.39
C VAL A 688 41.64 24.47 -2.19
N LYS A 689 42.11 23.48 -2.94
CA LYS A 689 43.29 23.61 -3.81
C LYS A 689 43.10 24.62 -4.93
N ASP A 690 41.96 24.56 -5.61
CA ASP A 690 41.64 25.51 -6.69
C ASP A 690 41.53 26.94 -6.16
N ASN A 691 40.91 27.14 -5.00
CA ASN A 691 40.83 28.44 -4.34
C ASN A 691 42.20 28.96 -3.89
N TYR A 692 43.08 28.08 -3.38
CA TYR A 692 44.44 28.44 -3.00
C TYR A 692 45.25 28.94 -4.20
N ASN A 693 45.16 28.25 -5.34
CA ASN A 693 45.86 28.63 -6.56
C ASN A 693 45.39 29.99 -7.11
N LEU A 694 44.08 30.29 -7.03
CA LEU A 694 43.51 31.58 -7.45
C LEU A 694 43.99 32.78 -6.62
N HIS A 695 44.41 32.56 -5.38
CA HIS A 695 44.93 33.61 -4.49
C HIS A 695 46.46 33.67 -4.44
N ALA A 696 47.15 32.65 -4.97
CA ALA A 696 48.61 32.60 -5.08
C ALA A 696 49.13 33.19 -6.41
N SER A 697 48.28 33.25 -7.44
CA SER A 697 48.48 33.97 -8.72
C SER A 697 48.02 35.41 -8.65
#